data_AF-A0A8C3HZI3-F1
#
_entry.id   AF-A0A8C3HZI3-F1
#
_cell.length_a   1.000
_cell.length_b   1.000
_cell.length_c   1.000
_cell.angle_alpha   90.00
_cell.angle_beta   90.00
_cell.angle_gamma   90.00
#
_symmetry.space_group_name_H-M   'P 1'
#
loop_
_entity.id
_entity.type
_entity.pdbx_description
1 polymer ?
#
loop_
_entity_poly.entity_id
_entity_poly.type
_entity_poly.pdbx_seq_one_letter_code
_entity_poly.pdbx_strand_id
1 'polypeptide(L)'
;MASAASLDLGRLVQEAEALASAVRGALGPRGGQVLMTRPTGETLLTRDGRRVLEALNLGSPTARMMVACVSSHHNMTGDGAKTFIILLSKLLRGLQAILDKREGSPFCEDIQRRERDQKHCHSLKQISQSLMTFQTHILDHIMAQDLRKHFLSAFSSWEGEISRDTMESILEAYFCGRIGNSHQKLLSQLSCDFYYRCIPFKNGKNEMLDLVNEYFLELHSAVTGLPVSNSRILEGLVLHRDFAVYCPADGDIRILIVTESIDSALSASGLEFVVNAEVQYQASQVWITKRTEAIMKHLQNNNIKVLLSSVKQQEIVIYYAKISGISIVECLSSEEISLLCKTTGISPFIPTQDNIHSAIAETMIAKFCRPLVLGSKRYVHLGLTRTCAFEPHCVIFCGPVHGVTEQHASAFHGAFKMLQQLFKAVDLSDGCEAQPENPNNTSKAVHCSWQQSATQQKFIMENISCNREKVNDQQLKTSMAETEKQFIDSSRWVDENPSCNQTDLQKSSDLAMPIVELESDFMFSALSDRGSSVRELQKLPLKCKHPSEMWVKNKSEPVVNNHRICNDAMTAIENTSTSVVSKQLNAAKEYWKPGNHIVPFKYEKSYKHTVQSYTNLVIQAGSVLSVGGNFEILLHYYLHSYAKQCQQPKITVISTVIADALLSIPKILYRTTKENSFTQVYFKATSALQTNQQLPMHQQGLESVYCKYQLVASVLHCLTKLLTIDLIIGIKRPPQKIDDPEEDL
;
A
#
# COMPACT_ATOMS: atom_id res chain seq x y z
N MET A 1 -7.44 -34.35 -21.53
CA MET A 1 -8.77 -34.61 -20.94
C MET A 1 -9.16 -33.39 -20.10
N ALA A 2 -10.42 -32.94 -20.20
CA ALA A 2 -10.97 -31.94 -19.29
C ALA A 2 -11.77 -32.64 -18.19
N SER A 3 -11.65 -32.20 -16.94
CA SER A 3 -12.45 -32.70 -15.82
C SER A 3 -13.47 -31.63 -15.40
N ALA A 4 -14.76 -31.90 -15.64
CA ALA A 4 -15.85 -31.06 -15.18
C ALA A 4 -16.35 -31.55 -13.81
N ALA A 5 -16.53 -30.65 -12.86
CA ALA A 5 -17.12 -30.94 -11.55
C ALA A 5 -18.13 -29.85 -11.18
N SER A 6 -19.29 -30.24 -10.65
CA SER A 6 -20.25 -29.31 -10.05
C SER A 6 -19.67 -28.64 -8.81
N LEU A 7 -20.17 -27.45 -8.48
CA LEU A 7 -19.82 -26.78 -7.24
C LEU A 7 -20.45 -27.50 -6.04
N ASP A 8 -19.61 -27.91 -5.09
CA ASP A 8 -20.04 -28.38 -3.76
C ASP A 8 -19.92 -27.25 -2.74
N LEU A 9 -21.03 -26.91 -2.08
CA LEU A 9 -21.04 -25.95 -0.98
C LEU A 9 -20.22 -26.46 0.23
N GLY A 10 -20.18 -27.77 0.49
CA GLY A 10 -19.37 -28.36 1.55
C GLY A 10 -17.89 -28.05 1.39
N ARG A 11 -17.35 -28.22 0.18
CA ARG A 11 -16.01 -27.81 -0.22
C ARG A 11 -15.78 -26.30 -0.08
N LEU A 12 -16.72 -25.45 -0.50
CA LEU A 12 -16.59 -24.00 -0.29
C LEU A 12 -16.47 -23.64 1.20
N VAL A 13 -17.27 -24.28 2.06
CA VAL A 13 -17.21 -24.09 3.51
C VAL A 13 -15.86 -24.52 4.07
N GLN A 14 -15.33 -25.67 3.63
CA GLN A 14 -14.00 -26.16 4.04
C GLN A 14 -12.87 -25.21 3.61
N GLU A 15 -12.87 -24.76 2.35
CA GLU A 15 -11.88 -23.83 1.82
C GLU A 15 -11.92 -22.48 2.59
N ALA A 16 -13.11 -21.92 2.79
CA ALA A 16 -13.25 -20.68 3.55
C ALA A 16 -12.89 -20.84 5.03
N GLU A 17 -13.23 -21.96 5.68
CA GLU A 17 -12.84 -22.22 7.07
C GLU A 17 -11.32 -22.42 7.24
N ALA A 18 -10.64 -23.03 6.26
CA ALA A 18 -9.18 -23.15 6.25
C ALA A 18 -8.49 -21.79 6.12
N LEU A 19 -8.88 -20.98 5.12
CA LEU A 19 -8.38 -19.62 4.92
C LEU A 19 -8.67 -18.72 6.14
N ALA A 20 -9.88 -18.80 6.69
CA ALA A 20 -10.23 -18.07 7.91
C ALA A 20 -9.42 -18.54 9.12
N SER A 21 -9.07 -19.82 9.23
CA SER A 21 -8.24 -20.33 10.33
C SER A 21 -6.81 -19.80 10.28
N ALA A 22 -6.24 -19.61 9.08
CA ALA A 22 -4.89 -19.05 8.91
C ALA A 22 -4.77 -17.61 9.46
N VAL A 23 -5.80 -16.78 9.34
CA VAL A 23 -5.79 -15.38 9.81
C VAL A 23 -6.45 -15.16 11.18
N ARG A 24 -7.27 -16.10 11.68
CA ARG A 24 -8.04 -15.96 12.94
C ARG A 24 -7.17 -15.63 14.14
N GLY A 25 -5.96 -16.19 14.22
CA GLY A 25 -5.01 -15.94 15.30
C GLY A 25 -4.48 -14.51 15.35
N ALA A 26 -4.53 -13.76 14.23
CA ALA A 26 -4.01 -12.41 14.09
C ALA A 26 -5.08 -11.31 14.13
N LEU A 27 -6.34 -11.62 14.48
CA LEU A 27 -7.43 -10.64 14.52
C LEU A 27 -7.37 -9.75 15.78
N GLY A 28 -7.46 -8.42 15.59
CA GLY A 28 -7.53 -7.44 16.66
C GLY A 28 -6.18 -7.10 17.32
N PRO A 29 -6.17 -6.18 18.33
CA PRO A 29 -4.94 -5.74 19.01
C PRO A 29 -4.16 -6.89 19.65
N ARG A 30 -4.90 -7.82 20.26
CA ARG A 30 -4.37 -9.02 20.96
C ARG A 30 -4.05 -10.18 20.01
N GLY A 31 -4.12 -9.98 18.69
CA GLY A 31 -3.74 -10.98 17.70
C GLY A 31 -2.24 -11.28 17.73
N GLY A 32 -1.88 -12.52 17.43
CA GLY A 32 -0.50 -12.95 17.22
C GLY A 32 0.06 -12.47 15.87
N GLN A 33 1.37 -12.63 15.69
CA GLN A 33 2.00 -12.60 14.37
C GLN A 33 1.90 -13.98 13.72
N VAL A 34 1.85 -14.01 12.39
CA VAL A 34 1.99 -15.21 11.57
C VAL A 34 3.41 -15.20 10.99
N LEU A 35 4.15 -16.28 11.23
CA LEU A 35 5.43 -16.56 10.58
C LEU A 35 5.19 -17.63 9.51
N MET A 36 5.63 -17.36 8.28
CA MET A 36 5.52 -18.26 7.13
C MET A 36 6.89 -18.38 6.47
N THR A 37 7.32 -19.61 6.17
CA THR A 37 8.57 -19.86 5.43
C THR A 37 8.23 -20.35 4.03
N ARG A 38 8.77 -19.69 3.01
CA ARG A 38 8.64 -20.10 1.61
C ARG A 38 9.57 -21.30 1.31
N PRO A 39 9.34 -22.08 0.25
CA PRO A 39 10.27 -23.13 -0.19
C PRO A 39 11.68 -22.63 -0.52
N THR A 40 11.83 -21.32 -0.80
CA THR A 40 13.11 -20.61 -0.99
C THR A 40 13.90 -20.39 0.31
N GLY A 41 13.34 -20.72 1.48
CA GLY A 41 13.90 -20.42 2.80
C GLY A 41 13.57 -19.02 3.32
N GLU A 42 13.00 -18.14 2.50
CA GLU A 42 12.58 -16.79 2.90
C GLU A 42 11.47 -16.82 3.96
N THR A 43 11.62 -16.02 5.02
CA THR A 43 10.64 -15.91 6.10
C THR A 43 9.81 -14.63 6.01
N LEU A 44 8.49 -14.77 5.83
CA LEU A 44 7.51 -13.70 5.98
C LEU A 44 6.99 -13.69 7.42
N LEU A 45 7.21 -12.58 8.14
CA LEU A 45 6.59 -12.31 9.44
C LEU A 45 5.59 -11.16 9.28
N THR A 46 4.33 -11.34 9.68
CA THR A 46 3.31 -10.29 9.54
C THR A 46 2.09 -10.50 10.46
N ARG A 47 1.28 -9.45 10.67
CA ARG A 47 -0.11 -9.56 11.15
C ARG A 47 -1.14 -9.23 10.06
N ASP A 48 -0.71 -8.95 8.84
CA ASP A 48 -1.61 -8.52 7.77
C ASP A 48 -2.36 -9.70 7.16
N GLY A 49 -3.70 -9.62 7.17
CA GLY A 49 -4.55 -10.68 6.64
C GLY A 49 -4.41 -10.89 5.13
N ARG A 50 -4.22 -9.81 4.37
CA ARG A 50 -4.02 -9.90 2.92
C ARG A 50 -2.71 -10.64 2.63
N ARG A 51 -1.61 -10.20 3.25
CA ARG A 51 -0.28 -10.79 3.01
C ARG A 51 -0.18 -12.25 3.46
N VAL A 52 -0.85 -12.64 4.54
CA VAL A 52 -0.95 -14.06 4.94
C VAL A 52 -1.66 -14.89 3.86
N LEU A 53 -2.80 -14.41 3.35
CA LEU A 53 -3.61 -15.14 2.37
C LEU A 53 -2.96 -15.21 0.98
N GLU A 54 -2.29 -14.14 0.54
CA GLU A 54 -1.54 -14.08 -0.72
C GLU A 54 -0.27 -14.94 -0.70
N ALA A 55 0.29 -15.22 0.48
CA ALA A 55 1.45 -16.09 0.65
C ALA A 55 1.11 -17.60 0.73
N LEU A 56 -0.17 -17.99 0.64
CA LEU A 56 -0.58 -19.40 0.62
C LEU A 56 -0.49 -20.00 -0.78
N ASN A 57 -0.04 -21.26 -0.88
CA ASN A 57 -0.09 -22.02 -2.13
C ASN A 57 -1.52 -22.58 -2.34
N LEU A 58 -2.34 -21.86 -3.13
CA LEU A 58 -3.76 -22.15 -3.29
C LEU A 58 -4.05 -22.99 -4.54
N GLY A 59 -4.07 -24.32 -4.38
CA GLY A 59 -4.40 -25.26 -5.46
C GLY A 59 -5.84 -25.12 -6.00
N SER A 60 -6.81 -24.75 -5.15
CA SER A 60 -8.23 -24.67 -5.54
C SER A 60 -8.58 -23.33 -6.22
N PRO A 61 -9.33 -23.33 -7.36
CA PRO A 61 -9.72 -22.10 -8.04
C PRO A 61 -10.71 -21.25 -7.21
N THR A 62 -11.59 -21.88 -6.43
CA THR A 62 -12.54 -21.18 -5.55
C THR A 62 -11.84 -20.49 -4.39
N ALA A 63 -10.88 -21.15 -3.73
CA ALA A 63 -10.00 -20.51 -2.74
C ALA A 63 -9.19 -19.33 -3.33
N ARG A 64 -8.67 -19.46 -4.57
CA ARG A 64 -8.02 -18.33 -5.26
C ARG A 64 -9.00 -17.17 -5.50
N MET A 65 -10.25 -17.45 -5.88
CA MET A 65 -11.26 -16.41 -6.05
C MET A 65 -11.63 -15.73 -4.72
N MET A 66 -11.72 -16.47 -3.61
CA MET A 66 -11.92 -15.90 -2.27
C MET A 66 -10.79 -14.93 -1.91
N VAL A 67 -9.53 -15.32 -2.11
CA VAL A 67 -8.37 -14.48 -1.80
C VAL A 67 -8.27 -13.29 -2.76
N ALA A 68 -8.61 -13.44 -4.04
CA ALA A 68 -8.71 -12.31 -4.97
C ALA A 68 -9.78 -11.29 -4.53
N CYS A 69 -10.94 -11.73 -4.04
CA CYS A 69 -11.95 -10.83 -3.47
C CYS A 69 -11.47 -10.15 -2.18
N VAL A 70 -10.75 -10.86 -1.30
CA VAL A 70 -10.13 -10.26 -0.10
C VAL A 70 -9.10 -9.19 -0.49
N SER A 71 -8.21 -9.48 -1.44
CA SER A 71 -7.19 -8.54 -1.92
C SER A 71 -7.80 -7.34 -2.63
N SER A 72 -8.85 -7.53 -3.43
CA SER A 72 -9.61 -6.44 -4.06
C SER A 72 -10.25 -5.52 -3.01
N HIS A 73 -10.96 -6.08 -2.01
CA HIS A 73 -11.51 -5.31 -0.90
C HIS A 73 -10.43 -4.53 -0.14
N HIS A 74 -9.33 -5.19 0.20
CA HIS A 74 -8.23 -4.58 0.95
C HIS A 74 -7.50 -3.49 0.15
N ASN A 75 -7.33 -3.66 -1.16
CA ASN A 75 -6.72 -2.65 -2.03
C ASN A 75 -7.60 -1.39 -2.16
N MET A 76 -8.91 -1.51 -1.93
CA MET A 76 -9.85 -0.39 -1.87
C MET A 76 -9.92 0.26 -0.49
N THR A 77 -10.04 -0.53 0.60
CA THR A 77 -10.33 0.00 1.94
C THR A 77 -9.12 0.18 2.85
N GLY A 78 -7.98 -0.44 2.51
CA GLY A 78 -6.81 -0.52 3.39
C GLY A 78 -6.99 -1.41 4.62
N ASP A 79 -8.15 -2.03 4.84
CA ASP A 79 -8.44 -2.90 5.99
C ASP A 79 -9.34 -4.10 5.63
N GLY A 80 -10.21 -4.57 6.53
CA GLY A 80 -11.19 -5.64 6.35
C GLY A 80 -10.64 -7.07 6.17
N ALA A 81 -9.45 -7.26 5.60
CA ALA A 81 -9.00 -8.55 5.04
C ALA A 81 -9.15 -9.77 5.97
N LYS A 82 -8.78 -9.63 7.25
CA LYS A 82 -8.94 -10.71 8.25
C LYS A 82 -10.42 -10.98 8.55
N THR A 83 -11.18 -9.91 8.76
CA THR A 83 -12.61 -9.90 9.07
C THR A 83 -13.44 -10.48 7.91
N PHE A 84 -13.07 -10.14 6.67
CA PHE A 84 -13.71 -10.58 5.43
C PHE A 84 -13.81 -12.10 5.35
N ILE A 85 -12.67 -12.79 5.41
CA ILE A 85 -12.62 -14.24 5.22
C ILE A 85 -13.26 -14.99 6.38
N ILE A 86 -13.22 -14.42 7.59
CA ILE A 86 -13.92 -14.96 8.78
C ILE A 86 -15.44 -14.83 8.62
N LEU A 87 -15.94 -13.68 8.15
CA LEU A 87 -17.36 -13.49 7.84
C LEU A 87 -17.83 -14.41 6.70
N LEU A 88 -17.10 -14.46 5.59
CA LEU A 88 -17.42 -15.33 4.44
C LEU A 88 -17.50 -16.81 4.86
N SER A 89 -16.52 -17.28 5.64
CA SER A 89 -16.50 -18.61 6.25
C SER A 89 -17.75 -18.90 7.10
N LYS A 90 -18.23 -17.91 7.87
CA LYS A 90 -19.39 -18.09 8.75
C LYS A 90 -20.72 -17.99 8.02
N LEU A 91 -20.82 -17.13 7.00
CA LEU A 91 -21.99 -17.08 6.11
C LEU A 91 -22.15 -18.39 5.32
N LEU A 92 -21.09 -18.88 4.67
CA LEU A 92 -21.10 -20.16 3.96
C LEU A 92 -21.56 -21.31 4.88
N ARG A 93 -21.02 -21.39 6.10
CA ARG A 93 -21.40 -22.41 7.09
C ARG A 93 -22.86 -22.26 7.55
N GLY A 94 -23.37 -21.03 7.68
CA GLY A 94 -24.77 -20.76 8.01
C GLY A 94 -25.74 -21.16 6.90
N LEU A 95 -25.41 -20.85 5.64
CA LEU A 95 -26.19 -21.27 4.46
C LEU A 95 -26.21 -22.79 4.29
N GLN A 96 -25.08 -23.47 4.51
CA GLN A 96 -25.04 -24.93 4.52
C GLN A 96 -26.03 -25.50 5.54
N ALA A 97 -26.03 -24.99 6.77
CA ALA A 97 -26.94 -25.42 7.84
C ALA A 97 -28.44 -25.13 7.59
N ILE A 98 -28.79 -24.37 6.55
CA ILE A 98 -30.17 -24.13 6.08
C ILE A 98 -30.57 -25.09 4.95
N LEU A 99 -29.60 -25.51 4.13
CA LEU A 99 -29.83 -26.49 3.06
C LEU A 99 -29.80 -27.94 3.59
N ASP A 100 -29.06 -28.19 4.67
CA ASP A 100 -29.08 -29.47 5.39
C ASP A 100 -30.40 -29.68 6.18
N LYS A 101 -31.06 -28.60 6.60
CA LYS A 101 -32.37 -28.61 7.27
C LYS A 101 -33.49 -28.81 6.26
N ARG A 102 -33.88 -30.08 6.05
CA ARG A 102 -34.94 -30.45 5.09
C ARG A 102 -36.34 -29.98 5.44
N GLU A 103 -36.63 -29.70 6.71
CA GLU A 103 -37.97 -29.30 7.17
C GLU A 103 -37.98 -27.80 7.49
N GLY A 104 -38.95 -27.06 6.94
CA GLY A 104 -39.16 -25.63 7.22
C GLY A 104 -38.18 -24.65 6.55
N SER A 105 -37.26 -25.11 5.70
CA SER A 105 -36.34 -24.23 4.96
C SER A 105 -37.04 -23.60 3.75
N PRO A 106 -37.20 -22.26 3.67
CA PRO A 106 -37.94 -21.63 2.58
C PRO A 106 -37.19 -21.66 1.23
N PHE A 107 -35.98 -22.23 1.19
CA PHE A 107 -35.18 -22.48 -0.02
C PHE A 107 -35.26 -23.94 -0.51
N CYS A 108 -36.09 -24.77 0.13
CA CYS A 108 -36.33 -26.17 -0.23
C CYS A 108 -37.84 -26.37 -0.48
N GLU A 109 -38.22 -26.68 -1.72
CA GLU A 109 -39.61 -26.90 -2.13
C GLU A 109 -39.93 -28.42 -2.13
N ASP A 110 -41.07 -28.81 -1.54
CA ASP A 110 -41.43 -30.21 -1.23
C ASP A 110 -41.85 -31.04 -2.46
N ILE A 111 -40.88 -31.41 -3.31
CA ILE A 111 -41.11 -32.25 -4.50
C ILE A 111 -40.13 -33.43 -4.59
N GLN A 112 -40.61 -34.55 -5.12
CA GLN A 112 -40.03 -35.91 -5.11
C GLN A 112 -38.53 -36.06 -5.46
N ARG A 113 -37.92 -37.14 -4.94
CA ARG A 113 -36.46 -37.35 -4.76
C ARG A 113 -35.58 -37.53 -6.01
N ARG A 114 -36.09 -37.42 -7.24
CA ARG A 114 -35.41 -38.03 -8.42
C ARG A 114 -34.22 -37.26 -9.01
N GLU A 115 -34.15 -35.96 -8.82
CA GLU A 115 -33.02 -35.11 -9.24
C GLU A 115 -32.48 -34.36 -8.01
N ARG A 116 -31.19 -34.53 -7.68
CA ARG A 116 -30.56 -33.89 -6.51
C ARG A 116 -29.69 -32.70 -6.90
N ASP A 117 -28.80 -32.89 -7.86
CA ASP A 117 -27.76 -31.89 -8.19
C ASP A 117 -28.38 -30.64 -8.83
N GLN A 118 -29.36 -30.85 -9.71
CA GLN A 118 -30.13 -29.80 -10.38
C GLN A 118 -30.97 -28.95 -9.41
N LYS A 119 -31.45 -29.55 -8.31
CA LYS A 119 -32.15 -28.83 -7.23
C LYS A 119 -31.19 -28.02 -6.36
N HIS A 120 -30.00 -28.55 -6.08
CA HIS A 120 -28.99 -27.81 -5.29
C HIS A 120 -28.59 -26.51 -5.99
N CYS A 121 -28.31 -26.57 -7.30
CA CYS A 121 -28.12 -25.40 -8.17
C CYS A 121 -29.25 -24.36 -8.04
N HIS A 122 -30.52 -24.78 -8.10
CA HIS A 122 -31.67 -23.88 -7.98
C HIS A 122 -31.74 -23.20 -6.60
N SER A 123 -31.59 -23.94 -5.50
CA SER A 123 -31.59 -23.36 -4.16
C SER A 123 -30.43 -22.37 -3.93
N LEU A 124 -29.23 -22.66 -4.44
CA LEU A 124 -28.08 -21.74 -4.37
C LEU A 124 -28.37 -20.44 -5.16
N LYS A 125 -29.03 -20.52 -6.31
CA LYS A 125 -29.46 -19.35 -7.10
C LYS A 125 -30.53 -18.52 -6.39
N GLN A 126 -31.52 -19.14 -5.74
CA GLN A 126 -32.51 -18.42 -4.93
C GLN A 126 -31.87 -17.71 -3.72
N ILE A 127 -30.89 -18.35 -3.07
CA ILE A 127 -30.09 -17.73 -2.00
C ILE A 127 -29.28 -16.56 -2.56
N SER A 128 -28.61 -16.73 -3.70
CA SER A 128 -27.84 -15.68 -4.36
C SER A 128 -28.68 -14.45 -4.74
N GLN A 129 -29.92 -14.64 -5.21
CA GLN A 129 -30.87 -13.56 -5.45
C GLN A 129 -31.24 -12.86 -4.13
N SER A 130 -31.56 -13.62 -3.09
CA SER A 130 -31.95 -13.09 -1.78
C SER A 130 -30.83 -12.30 -1.10
N LEU A 131 -29.56 -12.70 -1.30
CA LEU A 131 -28.37 -11.97 -0.84
C LEU A 131 -28.20 -10.63 -1.56
N MET A 132 -28.51 -10.56 -2.87
CA MET A 132 -28.49 -9.30 -3.61
C MET A 132 -29.60 -8.36 -3.15
N THR A 133 -30.85 -8.84 -3.04
CA THR A 133 -31.98 -8.06 -2.50
C THR A 133 -31.69 -7.54 -1.08
N PHE A 134 -31.04 -8.36 -0.25
CA PHE A 134 -30.57 -7.93 1.07
C PHE A 134 -29.56 -6.79 0.97
N GLN A 135 -28.54 -6.93 0.12
CA GLN A 135 -27.49 -5.93 -0.04
C GLN A 135 -28.04 -4.58 -0.55
N THR A 136 -28.95 -4.58 -1.53
CA THR A 136 -29.44 -3.37 -2.20
C THR A 136 -30.60 -2.66 -1.51
N HIS A 137 -31.30 -3.31 -0.58
CA HIS A 137 -32.54 -2.76 0.02
C HIS A 137 -32.59 -2.85 1.54
N ILE A 138 -31.93 -3.83 2.16
CA ILE A 138 -32.06 -4.09 3.60
C ILE A 138 -30.86 -3.54 4.36
N LEU A 139 -29.65 -3.76 3.84
CA LEU A 139 -28.43 -3.20 4.42
C LEU A 139 -28.49 -1.66 4.44
N ASP A 140 -28.82 -1.04 3.30
CA ASP A 140 -28.86 0.43 3.17
C ASP A 140 -29.98 1.05 4.03
N HIS A 141 -31.16 0.42 4.09
CA HIS A 141 -32.27 0.86 4.96
C HIS A 141 -31.88 0.81 6.45
N ILE A 142 -31.27 -0.29 6.90
CA ILE A 142 -30.82 -0.45 8.30
C ILE A 142 -29.66 0.49 8.63
N MET A 143 -28.75 0.75 7.68
CA MET A 143 -27.70 1.74 7.84
C MET A 143 -28.27 3.16 8.00
N ALA A 144 -29.18 3.57 7.12
CA ALA A 144 -29.76 4.92 7.10
C ALA A 144 -30.70 5.22 8.29
N GLN A 145 -31.59 4.29 8.65
CA GLN A 145 -32.59 4.51 9.70
C GLN A 145 -32.14 4.08 11.10
N ASP A 146 -31.39 2.98 11.20
CA ASP A 146 -31.11 2.32 12.47
C ASP A 146 -29.69 2.53 13.00
N LEU A 147 -28.67 2.44 12.14
CA LEU A 147 -27.29 2.62 12.59
C LEU A 147 -26.86 4.09 12.60
N ARG A 148 -27.38 4.94 11.71
CA ARG A 148 -26.99 6.37 11.59
C ARG A 148 -27.01 7.13 12.92
N LYS A 149 -28.00 6.88 13.79
CA LYS A 149 -28.13 7.51 15.12
C LYS A 149 -27.03 7.15 16.13
N HIS A 150 -26.16 6.19 15.80
CA HIS A 150 -24.99 5.79 16.61
C HIS A 150 -23.66 6.30 16.06
N PHE A 151 -23.63 6.87 14.85
CA PHE A 151 -22.39 7.34 14.23
C PHE A 151 -21.88 8.63 14.89
N LEU A 152 -20.56 8.77 14.93
CA LEU A 152 -19.85 9.98 15.31
C LEU A 152 -19.26 10.63 14.06
N SER A 153 -19.11 11.96 14.04
CA SER A 153 -18.33 12.65 13.01
C SER A 153 -16.85 12.67 13.39
N ALA A 154 -15.98 12.23 12.48
CA ALA A 154 -14.54 12.46 12.54
C ALA A 154 -14.16 13.88 12.07
N PHE A 155 -15.07 14.58 11.39
CA PHE A 155 -14.85 15.94 10.88
C PHE A 155 -15.35 17.00 11.88
N SER A 156 -14.53 18.03 12.09
CA SER A 156 -14.83 19.19 12.95
C SER A 156 -15.73 20.23 12.27
N SER A 157 -15.70 20.29 10.94
CA SER A 157 -16.34 21.29 10.07
C SER A 157 -16.93 20.63 8.82
N TRP A 158 -17.74 21.38 8.07
CA TRP A 158 -18.26 20.94 6.76
C TRP A 158 -17.17 20.79 5.67
N GLU A 159 -15.96 21.30 5.92
CA GLU A 159 -14.83 21.27 4.96
C GLU A 159 -14.01 19.96 5.04
N GLY A 160 -14.51 18.94 5.76
CA GLY A 160 -13.84 17.65 5.91
C GLY A 160 -12.48 17.76 6.61
N GLU A 161 -12.39 18.53 7.70
CA GLU A 161 -11.18 18.62 8.52
C GLU A 161 -11.22 17.59 9.65
N ILE A 162 -10.25 16.67 9.67
CA ILE A 162 -10.04 15.74 10.78
C ILE A 162 -9.12 16.42 11.80
N SER A 163 -9.52 16.51 13.07
CA SER A 163 -8.62 17.01 14.12
C SER A 163 -7.51 16.00 14.42
N ARG A 164 -6.32 16.48 14.83
CA ARG A 164 -5.18 15.60 15.13
C ARG A 164 -5.54 14.50 16.14
N ASP A 165 -6.23 14.82 17.22
CA ASP A 165 -6.64 13.84 18.24
C ASP A 165 -7.55 12.74 17.67
N THR A 166 -8.45 13.11 16.75
CA THR A 166 -9.33 12.17 16.05
C THR A 166 -8.53 11.30 15.09
N MET A 167 -7.60 11.90 14.35
CA MET A 167 -6.70 11.24 13.42
C MET A 167 -5.81 10.21 14.13
N GLU A 168 -5.18 10.60 15.24
CA GLU A 168 -4.35 9.71 16.08
C GLU A 168 -5.19 8.58 16.70
N SER A 169 -6.45 8.85 17.11
CA SER A 169 -7.39 7.84 17.63
C SER A 169 -7.82 6.79 16.59
N ILE A 170 -8.02 7.19 15.34
CA ILE A 170 -8.32 6.27 14.22
C ILE A 170 -7.06 5.48 13.84
N LEU A 171 -5.92 6.15 13.72
CA LEU A 171 -4.66 5.53 13.28
C LEU A 171 -4.07 4.58 14.32
N GLU A 172 -4.10 4.93 15.61
CA GLU A 172 -3.62 4.02 16.66
C GLU A 172 -4.47 2.74 16.69
N ALA A 173 -5.79 2.87 16.59
CA ALA A 173 -6.72 1.73 16.50
C ALA A 173 -6.49 0.85 15.26
N TYR A 174 -6.12 1.45 14.12
CA TYR A 174 -5.72 0.74 12.92
C TYR A 174 -4.39 -0.03 13.15
N PHE A 175 -3.35 0.66 13.64
CA PHE A 175 -2.02 0.08 13.82
C PHE A 175 -2.00 -1.03 14.89
N CYS A 176 -2.83 -0.94 15.94
CA CYS A 176 -3.10 -2.02 16.90
C CYS A 176 -3.26 -3.38 16.19
N GLY A 177 -4.12 -3.44 15.17
CA GLY A 177 -4.48 -4.65 14.45
C GLY A 177 -3.47 -5.11 13.38
N ARG A 178 -2.38 -4.37 13.16
CA ARG A 178 -1.41 -4.60 12.07
C ARG A 178 0.04 -4.72 12.51
N ILE A 179 0.46 -4.00 13.54
CA ILE A 179 1.82 -4.08 14.10
C ILE A 179 1.81 -4.47 15.58
N GLY A 180 0.71 -4.16 16.30
CA GLY A 180 0.57 -4.42 17.73
C GLY A 180 1.15 -3.30 18.60
N ASN A 181 0.95 -3.45 19.91
CA ASN A 181 1.04 -2.35 20.86
C ASN A 181 2.42 -1.68 21.02
N SER A 182 3.51 -2.33 20.60
CA SER A 182 4.88 -1.83 20.79
C SER A 182 5.20 -0.55 20.01
N HIS A 183 4.63 -0.38 18.80
CA HIS A 183 4.99 0.73 17.90
C HIS A 183 3.77 1.51 17.36
N GLN A 184 2.54 1.16 17.78
CA GLN A 184 1.30 1.74 17.26
C GLN A 184 1.25 3.27 17.35
N LYS A 185 1.70 3.83 18.49
CA LYS A 185 1.72 5.27 18.72
C LYS A 185 2.80 6.00 17.91
N LEU A 186 3.95 5.36 17.68
CA LEU A 186 4.98 5.93 16.81
C LEU A 186 4.49 6.03 15.37
N LEU A 187 3.85 4.98 14.84
CA LEU A 187 3.32 5.03 13.47
C LEU A 187 2.07 5.91 13.35
N SER A 188 1.18 6.00 14.35
CA SER A 188 0.04 6.94 14.28
C SER A 188 0.52 8.40 14.25
N GLN A 189 1.49 8.76 15.10
CA GLN A 189 2.10 10.09 15.11
C GLN A 189 2.85 10.37 13.79
N LEU A 190 3.63 9.40 13.28
CA LEU A 190 4.33 9.52 12.00
C LEU A 190 3.36 9.67 10.81
N SER A 191 2.24 8.95 10.80
CA SER A 191 1.20 9.10 9.77
C SER A 191 0.47 10.44 9.87
N CYS A 192 0.15 10.93 11.07
CA CYS A 192 -0.41 12.28 11.25
C CYS A 192 0.56 13.37 10.77
N ASP A 193 1.83 13.31 11.18
CA ASP A 193 2.83 14.28 10.76
C ASP A 193 3.07 14.25 9.25
N PHE A 194 3.02 13.07 8.61
CA PHE A 194 3.12 12.97 7.16
C PHE A 194 1.91 13.58 6.47
N TYR A 195 0.69 13.26 6.93
CA TYR A 195 -0.55 13.82 6.41
C TYR A 195 -0.54 15.35 6.44
N TYR A 196 -0.25 15.98 7.58
CA TYR A 196 -0.26 17.43 7.72
C TYR A 196 0.94 18.14 7.06
N ARG A 197 2.04 17.43 6.73
CA ARG A 197 3.16 18.00 5.96
C ARG A 197 2.90 17.94 4.45
N CYS A 198 2.43 16.81 3.94
CA CYS A 198 2.25 16.61 2.51
C CYS A 198 0.94 17.19 1.96
N ILE A 199 -0.11 17.26 2.79
CA ILE A 199 -1.45 17.75 2.43
C ILE A 199 -1.70 19.09 3.14
N PRO A 200 -1.25 20.22 2.56
CA PRO A 200 -1.54 21.54 3.11
C PRO A 200 -3.04 21.85 3.08
N PHE A 201 -3.47 22.82 3.90
CA PHE A 201 -4.87 23.12 4.27
C PHE A 201 -5.83 23.59 3.14
N LYS A 202 -5.48 23.43 1.86
CA LYS A 202 -6.29 23.88 0.71
C LYS A 202 -7.16 22.75 0.12
N ASN A 203 -8.05 23.12 -0.79
CA ASN A 203 -8.94 22.19 -1.49
C ASN A 203 -8.16 21.09 -2.23
N GLY A 204 -8.75 19.90 -2.37
CA GLY A 204 -8.15 18.75 -3.07
C GLY A 204 -7.72 17.58 -2.18
N LYS A 205 -8.08 17.57 -0.88
CA LYS A 205 -7.66 16.53 0.11
C LYS A 205 -7.75 15.08 -0.40
N ASN A 206 -8.76 14.71 -1.18
CA ASN A 206 -8.88 13.37 -1.78
C ASN A 206 -7.83 13.12 -2.86
N GLU A 207 -7.67 14.05 -3.80
CA GLU A 207 -6.68 13.97 -4.89
C GLU A 207 -5.25 13.84 -4.33
N MET A 208 -4.96 14.50 -3.21
CA MET A 208 -3.68 14.36 -2.51
C MET A 208 -3.51 12.99 -1.84
N LEU A 209 -4.59 12.38 -1.31
CA LEU A 209 -4.56 11.01 -0.80
C LEU A 209 -4.44 9.97 -1.92
N ASP A 210 -5.03 10.22 -3.09
CA ASP A 210 -4.84 9.41 -4.29
C ASP A 210 -3.37 9.46 -4.75
N LEU A 211 -2.73 10.65 -4.81
CA LEU A 211 -1.29 10.78 -5.12
C LEU A 211 -0.41 10.03 -4.11
N VAL A 212 -0.71 10.09 -2.80
CA VAL A 212 0.03 9.34 -1.76
C VAL A 212 -0.14 7.83 -1.92
N ASN A 213 -1.31 7.35 -2.35
CA ASN A 213 -1.58 5.93 -2.58
C ASN A 213 -1.02 5.42 -3.93
N GLU A 214 -0.91 6.30 -4.94
CA GLU A 214 -0.32 6.02 -6.24
C GLU A 214 1.21 5.88 -6.13
N TYR A 215 1.88 6.86 -5.51
CA TYR A 215 3.34 6.95 -5.41
C TYR A 215 3.90 6.56 -4.04
N PHE A 216 3.23 5.66 -3.32
CA PHE A 216 3.68 5.27 -1.97
C PHE A 216 5.10 4.65 -2.00
N LEU A 217 5.49 3.98 -3.08
CA LEU A 217 6.79 3.32 -3.18
C LEU A 217 7.94 4.34 -3.21
N GLU A 218 7.74 5.45 -3.91
CA GLU A 218 8.68 6.55 -4.10
C GLU A 218 8.68 7.50 -2.87
N LEU A 219 7.54 7.61 -2.18
CA LEU A 219 7.35 8.40 -0.97
C LEU A 219 7.84 7.71 0.32
N HIS A 220 8.53 6.56 0.25
CA HIS A 220 9.14 5.92 1.42
C HIS A 220 10.51 5.28 1.14
N SER A 221 11.22 4.90 2.20
CA SER A 221 12.40 4.04 2.12
C SER A 221 12.53 3.15 3.36
N ALA A 222 12.91 1.89 3.17
CA ALA A 222 13.10 0.91 4.23
C ALA A 222 14.58 0.75 4.62
N VAL A 223 14.92 0.94 5.89
CA VAL A 223 16.29 0.89 6.42
C VAL A 223 16.39 -0.21 7.49
N THR A 224 17.15 -1.26 7.16
CA THR A 224 17.36 -2.42 8.04
C THR A 224 18.55 -2.23 8.97
N GLY A 225 18.56 -2.95 10.09
CA GLY A 225 19.63 -2.89 11.12
C GLY A 225 19.50 -1.74 12.11
N LEU A 226 18.50 -0.85 11.97
CA LEU A 226 18.29 0.29 12.88
C LEU A 226 17.07 0.07 13.82
N PRO A 227 17.07 0.65 15.04
CA PRO A 227 15.89 0.65 15.90
C PRO A 227 14.66 1.28 15.23
N VAL A 228 13.47 0.75 15.51
CA VAL A 228 12.21 1.26 14.96
C VAL A 228 11.96 2.73 15.31
N SER A 229 12.41 3.17 16.49
CA SER A 229 12.40 4.55 16.96
C SER A 229 13.11 5.55 16.04
N ASN A 230 14.00 5.09 15.16
CA ASN A 230 14.75 5.95 14.25
C ASN A 230 13.97 6.27 12.96
N SER A 231 12.75 5.73 12.83
CA SER A 231 11.82 6.02 11.72
C SER A 231 11.38 7.48 11.75
N ARG A 232 11.43 8.16 10.61
CA ARG A 232 11.20 9.61 10.52
C ARG A 232 10.76 10.05 9.13
N ILE A 233 10.16 11.23 9.04
CA ILE A 233 9.89 11.91 7.76
C ILE A 233 11.10 12.77 7.41
N LEU A 234 11.61 12.65 6.19
CA LEU A 234 12.54 13.61 5.59
C LEU A 234 11.76 14.61 4.72
N GLU A 235 12.15 15.88 4.76
CA GLU A 235 11.66 16.89 3.82
C GLU A 235 12.16 16.56 2.40
N GLY A 236 11.25 16.60 1.42
CA GLY A 236 11.57 16.28 0.03
C GLY A 236 11.66 14.77 -0.27
N LEU A 237 12.15 14.45 -1.46
CA LEU A 237 12.19 13.10 -2.01
C LEU A 237 13.54 12.41 -1.76
N VAL A 238 13.51 11.08 -1.71
CA VAL A 238 14.69 10.21 -1.68
C VAL A 238 14.64 9.34 -2.92
N LEU A 239 15.42 9.69 -3.93
CA LEU A 239 15.50 8.94 -5.18
C LEU A 239 16.32 7.67 -4.93
N HIS A 240 15.87 6.54 -5.44
CA HIS A 240 16.44 5.21 -5.21
C HIS A 240 17.67 4.94 -6.09
N ARG A 241 18.47 5.98 -6.33
CA ARG A 241 19.68 6.02 -7.15
C ARG A 241 20.76 6.81 -6.45
N ASP A 242 21.98 6.67 -6.93
CA ASP A 242 23.13 7.44 -6.51
C ASP A 242 23.54 8.39 -7.65
N PHE A 243 24.43 9.34 -7.36
CA PHE A 243 24.98 10.21 -8.40
C PHE A 243 25.97 9.45 -9.28
N ALA A 244 25.81 9.54 -10.61
CA ALA A 244 26.84 9.12 -11.56
C ALA A 244 28.04 10.09 -11.54
N VAL A 245 27.74 11.39 -11.43
CA VAL A 245 28.68 12.46 -11.05
C VAL A 245 27.98 13.38 -10.05
N TYR A 246 28.66 13.71 -8.95
CA TYR A 246 28.21 14.73 -8.00
C TYR A 246 29.14 15.94 -8.06
N CYS A 247 28.53 17.09 -8.33
CA CYS A 247 29.12 18.42 -8.30
C CYS A 247 28.35 19.24 -7.24
N PRO A 248 28.93 19.53 -6.07
CA PRO A 248 28.28 20.33 -5.04
C PRO A 248 27.83 21.70 -5.57
N ALA A 249 26.64 22.13 -5.16
CA ALA A 249 26.06 23.42 -5.50
C ALA A 249 25.23 23.94 -4.32
N ASP A 250 25.41 25.22 -4.00
CA ASP A 250 24.70 25.93 -2.93
C ASP A 250 23.60 26.84 -3.49
N GLY A 251 22.58 27.12 -2.68
CA GLY A 251 21.43 27.97 -3.07
C GLY A 251 20.37 27.24 -3.89
N ASP A 252 19.58 27.99 -4.67
CA ASP A 252 18.53 27.43 -5.53
C ASP A 252 19.13 26.63 -6.70
N ILE A 253 19.02 25.31 -6.62
CA ILE A 253 19.54 24.37 -7.61
C ILE A 253 18.52 24.23 -8.74
N ARG A 254 18.88 24.70 -9.94
CA ARG A 254 18.10 24.47 -11.16
C ARG A 254 18.37 23.07 -11.72
N ILE A 255 17.30 22.33 -11.97
CA ILE A 255 17.30 20.91 -12.35
C ILE A 255 16.58 20.70 -13.68
N LEU A 256 17.17 19.89 -14.55
CA LEU A 256 16.57 19.43 -15.81
C LEU A 256 16.22 17.94 -15.71
N ILE A 257 15.05 17.55 -16.21
CA ILE A 257 14.61 16.14 -16.33
C ILE A 257 14.74 15.73 -17.79
N VAL A 258 15.39 14.61 -18.10
CA VAL A 258 15.65 14.15 -19.48
C VAL A 258 15.40 12.66 -19.65
N THR A 259 14.53 12.30 -20.60
CA THR A 259 14.09 10.91 -20.84
C THR A 259 14.97 10.08 -21.77
N GLU A 260 15.96 10.71 -22.43
CA GLU A 260 16.80 10.10 -23.47
C GLU A 260 18.29 10.37 -23.22
N SER A 261 19.19 9.80 -24.03
CA SER A 261 20.61 10.15 -23.97
C SER A 261 20.84 11.56 -24.51
N ILE A 262 21.66 12.36 -23.82
CA ILE A 262 22.14 13.65 -24.36
C ILE A 262 23.08 13.43 -25.54
N ASP A 263 23.79 12.31 -25.54
CA ASP A 263 24.63 11.87 -26.65
C ASP A 263 23.79 11.45 -27.87
N SER A 264 24.28 11.78 -29.07
CA SER A 264 23.65 11.43 -30.33
C SER A 264 24.24 10.12 -30.84
N ALA A 265 23.43 9.06 -30.84
CA ALA A 265 23.82 7.79 -31.45
C ALA A 265 24.22 7.99 -32.93
N LEU A 266 25.28 7.28 -33.36
CA LEU A 266 25.77 7.31 -34.75
C LEU A 266 24.75 6.76 -35.77
N SER A 267 23.78 5.98 -35.30
CA SER A 267 22.66 5.48 -36.08
C SER A 267 21.40 5.39 -35.21
N ALA A 268 20.23 5.47 -35.83
CA ALA A 268 18.96 5.24 -35.16
C ALA A 268 18.74 3.75 -34.88
N SER A 269 17.85 3.44 -33.92
CA SER A 269 17.47 2.06 -33.60
C SER A 269 16.94 1.33 -34.84
N GLY A 270 17.57 0.22 -35.21
CA GLY A 270 17.19 -0.58 -36.38
C GLY A 270 17.83 -0.17 -37.71
N LEU A 271 18.78 0.76 -37.72
CA LEU A 271 19.57 1.12 -38.92
C LEU A 271 21.05 0.74 -38.76
N GLU A 272 21.64 0.17 -39.80
CA GLU A 272 23.06 -0.21 -39.82
C GLU A 272 23.98 0.99 -40.08
N PHE A 273 25.04 1.14 -39.27
CA PHE A 273 26.05 2.19 -39.44
C PHE A 273 27.25 1.66 -40.24
N VAL A 274 27.29 1.95 -41.54
CA VAL A 274 28.36 1.48 -42.43
C VAL A 274 29.57 2.43 -42.38
N VAL A 275 30.63 2.02 -41.69
CA VAL A 275 31.92 2.72 -41.69
C VAL A 275 32.72 2.34 -42.94
N ASN A 276 32.80 3.25 -43.91
CA ASN A 276 33.59 3.04 -45.14
C ASN A 276 35.07 3.44 -44.99
N ALA A 277 35.42 4.26 -44.01
CA ALA A 277 36.80 4.65 -43.72
C ALA A 277 36.99 5.05 -42.24
N GLU A 278 38.12 4.68 -41.65
CA GLU A 278 38.49 5.02 -40.27
C GLU A 278 38.42 6.54 -40.01
N VAL A 279 38.87 7.36 -40.97
CA VAL A 279 38.84 8.83 -40.88
C VAL A 279 37.40 9.36 -40.73
N GLN A 280 36.40 8.71 -41.33
CA GLN A 280 34.98 9.09 -41.18
C GLN A 280 34.46 8.72 -39.78
N TYR A 281 34.86 7.56 -39.25
CA TYR A 281 34.52 7.15 -37.89
C TYR A 281 35.13 8.10 -36.86
N GLN A 282 36.43 8.41 -36.96
CA GLN A 282 37.11 9.38 -36.11
C GLN A 282 36.49 10.79 -36.22
N ALA A 283 36.11 11.24 -37.41
CA ALA A 283 35.39 12.50 -37.59
C ALA A 283 34.02 12.50 -36.88
N SER A 284 33.29 11.38 -36.91
CA SER A 284 31.99 11.27 -36.22
C SER A 284 32.13 11.22 -34.69
N GLN A 285 33.16 10.55 -34.16
CA GLN A 285 33.53 10.57 -32.74
C GLN A 285 33.87 11.99 -32.26
N VAL A 286 34.64 12.74 -33.06
CA VAL A 286 34.99 14.15 -32.78
C VAL A 286 33.77 15.07 -32.87
N TRP A 287 32.82 14.80 -33.79
CA TRP A 287 31.56 15.54 -33.87
C TRP A 287 30.68 15.31 -32.64
N ILE A 288 30.49 14.05 -32.22
CA ILE A 288 29.80 13.68 -30.97
C ILE A 288 30.42 14.40 -29.77
N THR A 289 31.75 14.32 -29.65
CA THR A 289 32.51 14.93 -28.55
C THR A 289 32.24 16.44 -28.47
N LYS A 290 32.37 17.15 -29.59
CA LYS A 290 32.13 18.60 -29.68
C LYS A 290 30.66 18.97 -29.46
N ARG A 291 29.71 18.14 -29.91
CA ARG A 291 28.27 18.33 -29.66
C ARG A 291 27.95 18.23 -28.17
N THR A 292 28.42 17.18 -27.51
CA THR A 292 28.19 16.96 -26.07
C THR A 292 28.83 18.08 -25.23
N GLU A 293 30.03 18.55 -25.61
CA GLU A 293 30.65 19.73 -25.01
C GLU A 293 29.81 21.01 -25.18
N ALA A 294 29.28 21.24 -26.38
CA ALA A 294 28.43 22.41 -26.68
C ALA A 294 27.10 22.37 -25.90
N ILE A 295 26.47 21.20 -25.79
CA ILE A 295 25.25 21.01 -24.99
C ILE A 295 25.55 21.26 -23.51
N MET A 296 26.60 20.66 -22.94
CA MET A 296 26.93 20.86 -21.52
C MET A 296 27.24 22.31 -21.17
N LYS A 297 27.96 23.03 -22.05
CA LYS A 297 28.13 24.49 -21.92
C LYS A 297 26.81 25.25 -22.04
N HIS A 298 25.89 24.83 -22.91
CA HIS A 298 24.56 25.44 -23.01
C HIS A 298 23.73 25.21 -21.73
N LEU A 299 23.75 24.02 -21.14
CA LEU A 299 23.09 23.74 -19.86
C LEU A 299 23.70 24.57 -18.71
N GLN A 300 25.04 24.66 -18.67
CA GLN A 300 25.79 25.46 -17.70
C GLN A 300 25.47 26.95 -17.80
N ASN A 301 25.42 27.51 -19.02
CA ASN A 301 25.05 28.89 -19.28
C ASN A 301 23.58 29.20 -18.90
N ASN A 302 22.70 28.20 -18.97
CA ASN A 302 21.33 28.25 -18.45
C ASN A 302 21.24 28.00 -16.93
N ASN A 303 22.37 28.05 -16.20
CA ASN A 303 22.48 27.83 -14.75
C ASN A 303 21.98 26.47 -14.24
N ILE A 304 21.85 25.45 -15.10
CA ILE A 304 21.47 24.10 -14.66
C ILE A 304 22.63 23.49 -13.85
N LYS A 305 22.27 22.83 -12.74
CA LYS A 305 23.20 22.22 -11.77
C LYS A 305 22.98 20.73 -11.55
N VAL A 306 21.80 20.22 -11.87
CA VAL A 306 21.49 18.78 -11.80
C VAL A 306 20.76 18.34 -13.07
N LEU A 307 21.17 17.20 -13.60
CA LEU A 307 20.48 16.42 -14.62
C LEU A 307 19.87 15.17 -13.95
N LEU A 308 18.56 15.02 -14.05
CA LEU A 308 17.84 13.82 -13.64
C LEU A 308 17.43 13.05 -14.90
N SER A 309 17.90 11.82 -15.06
CA SER A 309 17.61 11.01 -16.25
C SER A 309 16.99 9.65 -15.94
N SER A 310 16.01 9.25 -16.75
CA SER A 310 15.41 7.91 -16.72
C SER A 310 16.28 6.84 -17.39
N VAL A 311 17.27 7.25 -18.19
CA VAL A 311 18.22 6.35 -18.87
C VAL A 311 19.62 6.47 -18.26
N LYS A 312 20.51 5.56 -18.67
CA LYS A 312 21.95 5.71 -18.45
C LYS A 312 22.52 6.71 -19.46
N GLN A 313 23.42 7.58 -19.03
CA GLN A 313 24.15 8.47 -19.92
C GLN A 313 25.51 7.87 -20.31
N GLN A 314 26.10 8.36 -21.42
CA GLN A 314 27.40 7.90 -21.89
C GLN A 314 28.55 8.54 -21.10
N GLU A 315 29.70 7.88 -21.03
CA GLU A 315 30.86 8.37 -20.25
C GLU A 315 31.34 9.75 -20.69
N ILE A 316 31.19 10.09 -21.99
CA ILE A 316 31.48 11.42 -22.53
C ILE A 316 30.54 12.51 -21.98
N VAL A 317 29.27 12.18 -21.76
CA VAL A 317 28.25 13.07 -21.16
C VAL A 317 28.60 13.30 -19.69
N ILE A 318 28.93 12.24 -18.96
CA ILE A 318 29.33 12.25 -17.55
C ILE A 318 30.62 13.08 -17.35
N TYR A 319 31.60 12.91 -18.24
CA TYR A 319 32.86 13.65 -18.24
C TYR A 319 32.65 15.17 -18.44
N TYR A 320 31.90 15.57 -19.48
CA TYR A 320 31.65 16.99 -19.73
C TYR A 320 30.73 17.63 -18.68
N ALA A 321 29.74 16.91 -18.15
CA ALA A 321 28.93 17.40 -17.03
C ALA A 321 29.79 17.72 -15.80
N LYS A 322 30.75 16.85 -15.46
CA LYS A 322 31.72 17.09 -14.37
C LYS A 322 32.54 18.37 -14.58
N ILE A 323 32.98 18.63 -15.81
CA ILE A 323 33.73 19.86 -16.17
C ILE A 323 32.83 21.10 -16.10
N SER A 324 31.57 20.98 -16.52
CA SER A 324 30.58 22.06 -16.44
C SER A 324 29.98 22.27 -15.03
N GLY A 325 30.37 21.46 -14.03
CA GLY A 325 29.86 21.55 -12.66
C GLY A 325 28.39 21.14 -12.54
N ILE A 326 27.96 20.18 -13.36
CA ILE A 326 26.61 19.62 -13.39
C ILE A 326 26.64 18.22 -12.78
N SER A 327 25.80 17.98 -11.76
CA SER A 327 25.57 16.65 -11.22
C SER A 327 24.65 15.83 -12.12
N ILE A 328 24.84 14.51 -12.22
CA ILE A 328 23.93 13.60 -12.93
C ILE A 328 23.41 12.51 -11.99
N VAL A 329 22.10 12.27 -12.02
CA VAL A 329 21.43 11.08 -11.47
C VAL A 329 20.80 10.31 -12.63
N GLU A 330 21.06 9.01 -12.72
CA GLU A 330 20.74 8.18 -13.89
C GLU A 330 19.80 7.01 -13.57
N CYS A 331 19.17 6.47 -14.62
CA CYS A 331 18.29 5.30 -14.56
C CYS A 331 17.12 5.44 -13.57
N LEU A 332 16.61 6.66 -13.32
CA LEU A 332 15.42 6.89 -12.47
C LEU A 332 14.20 6.15 -13.04
N SER A 333 13.33 5.66 -12.17
CA SER A 333 12.15 4.90 -12.62
C SER A 333 11.11 5.79 -13.31
N SER A 334 10.24 5.19 -14.12
CA SER A 334 9.08 5.87 -14.73
C SER A 334 8.18 6.52 -13.67
N GLU A 335 8.09 5.92 -12.49
CA GLU A 335 7.29 6.34 -11.35
C GLU A 335 7.94 7.51 -10.61
N GLU A 336 9.26 7.44 -10.37
CA GLU A 336 10.06 8.56 -9.81
C GLU A 336 9.97 9.81 -10.71
N ILE A 337 10.11 9.63 -12.02
CA ILE A 337 9.99 10.71 -13.01
C ILE A 337 8.54 11.23 -13.07
N SER A 338 7.55 10.34 -13.07
CA SER A 338 6.13 10.71 -13.11
C SER A 338 5.70 11.48 -11.85
N LEU A 339 6.21 11.12 -10.67
CA LEU A 339 6.01 11.87 -9.43
C LEU A 339 6.63 13.27 -9.49
N LEU A 340 7.86 13.40 -10.02
CA LEU A 340 8.51 14.70 -10.21
C LEU A 340 7.71 15.58 -11.18
N CYS A 341 7.31 15.05 -12.34
CA CYS A 341 6.49 15.78 -13.30
C CYS A 341 5.10 16.17 -12.75
N LYS A 342 4.40 15.27 -12.05
CA LYS A 342 3.09 15.57 -11.43
C LYS A 342 3.20 16.57 -10.27
N THR A 343 4.28 16.54 -9.50
CA THR A 343 4.50 17.49 -8.40
C THR A 343 4.80 18.88 -8.95
N THR A 344 5.84 19.04 -9.77
CA THR A 344 6.28 20.36 -10.21
C THR A 344 5.53 20.92 -11.42
N GLY A 345 4.72 20.10 -12.10
CA GLY A 345 4.00 20.48 -13.32
C GLY A 345 4.86 20.62 -14.57
N ILE A 346 6.06 19.99 -14.57
CA ILE A 346 7.09 20.16 -15.61
C ILE A 346 7.15 18.94 -16.53
N SER A 347 7.23 19.19 -17.83
CA SER A 347 7.48 18.19 -18.86
C SER A 347 8.98 17.82 -18.96
N PRO A 348 9.33 16.55 -19.26
CA PRO A 348 10.72 16.18 -19.52
C PRO A 348 11.26 16.81 -20.81
N PHE A 349 12.52 17.22 -20.77
CA PHE A 349 13.25 17.72 -21.95
C PHE A 349 13.69 16.56 -22.85
N ILE A 350 13.42 16.67 -24.15
CA ILE A 350 13.80 15.70 -25.19
C ILE A 350 14.95 16.30 -26.02
N PRO A 351 16.16 15.72 -26.00
CA PRO A 351 17.32 16.25 -26.74
C PRO A 351 17.19 16.02 -28.26
N THR A 352 16.57 16.95 -28.98
CA THR A 352 16.44 16.84 -30.45
C THR A 352 17.80 16.84 -31.16
N GLN A 353 17.92 16.07 -32.25
CA GLN A 353 19.18 15.90 -32.97
C GLN A 353 19.73 17.22 -33.55
N ASP A 354 18.89 18.14 -34.02
CA ASP A 354 19.40 19.33 -34.73
C ASP A 354 19.43 20.64 -33.89
N ASN A 355 18.67 20.73 -32.79
CA ASN A 355 18.55 21.98 -32.02
C ASN A 355 19.30 21.97 -30.68
N ILE A 356 20.61 22.23 -30.73
CA ILE A 356 21.46 22.52 -29.54
C ILE A 356 20.96 23.77 -28.77
N HIS A 357 20.14 24.61 -29.42
CA HIS A 357 19.53 25.82 -28.87
C HIS A 357 18.00 25.75 -28.80
N SER A 358 17.41 24.54 -28.74
CA SER A 358 16.01 24.39 -28.35
C SER A 358 15.80 25.05 -26.99
N ALA A 359 14.84 25.98 -26.89
CA ALA A 359 14.61 26.74 -25.67
C ALA A 359 14.30 25.79 -24.50
N ILE A 360 15.09 25.86 -23.43
CA ILE A 360 14.88 25.10 -22.21
C ILE A 360 13.71 25.74 -21.46
N ALA A 361 12.49 25.45 -21.92
CA ALA A 361 11.27 26.16 -21.52
C ALA A 361 10.90 25.94 -20.05
N GLU A 362 11.17 24.74 -19.52
CA GLU A 362 10.76 24.32 -18.18
C GLU A 362 11.95 23.72 -17.43
N THR A 363 12.21 24.22 -16.22
CA THR A 363 13.24 23.68 -15.30
C THR A 363 12.74 23.72 -13.87
N MET A 364 13.09 22.69 -13.10
CA MET A 364 12.71 22.53 -11.70
C MET A 364 13.68 23.32 -10.80
N ILE A 365 13.20 23.86 -9.69
CA ILE A 365 14.04 24.50 -8.67
C ILE A 365 13.95 23.71 -7.37
N ALA A 366 15.11 23.36 -6.81
CA ALA A 366 15.25 22.65 -5.56
C ALA A 366 16.12 23.45 -4.58
N LYS A 367 15.74 23.46 -3.30
CA LYS A 367 16.50 24.03 -2.17
C LYS A 367 17.82 23.30 -1.95
N PHE A 368 17.84 21.99 -2.26
CA PHE A 368 19.02 21.14 -2.18
C PHE A 368 18.84 19.88 -3.02
N CYS A 369 19.96 19.33 -3.51
CA CYS A 369 20.06 18.03 -4.17
C CYS A 369 21.45 17.47 -3.83
N ARG A 370 21.49 16.42 -3.00
CA ARG A 370 22.75 15.97 -2.35
C ARG A 370 22.77 14.47 -2.07
N PRO A 371 23.96 13.84 -1.96
CA PRO A 371 24.07 12.46 -1.51
C PRO A 371 23.47 12.27 -0.11
N LEU A 372 22.86 11.10 0.10
CA LEU A 372 22.32 10.67 1.38
C LEU A 372 22.65 9.19 1.58
N VAL A 373 23.14 8.84 2.77
CA VAL A 373 23.39 7.45 3.16
C VAL A 373 22.32 7.01 4.15
N LEU A 374 21.65 5.90 3.88
CA LEU A 374 20.66 5.29 4.76
C LEU A 374 21.01 3.81 4.96
N GLY A 375 21.53 3.49 6.14
CA GLY A 375 22.12 2.17 6.39
C GLY A 375 23.32 1.94 5.48
N SER A 376 23.34 0.82 4.75
CA SER A 376 24.42 0.46 3.82
C SER A 376 24.17 0.89 2.36
N LYS A 377 23.23 1.80 2.10
CA LYS A 377 22.84 2.23 0.75
C LYS A 377 23.00 3.75 0.57
N ARG A 378 23.44 4.15 -0.63
CA ARG A 378 23.49 5.56 -1.07
C ARG A 378 22.26 5.90 -1.90
N TYR A 379 21.80 7.13 -1.75
CA TYR A 379 20.57 7.71 -2.30
C TYR A 379 20.82 9.17 -2.69
N VAL A 380 19.93 9.76 -3.50
CA VAL A 380 19.88 11.21 -3.71
C VAL A 380 18.73 11.82 -2.90
N HIS A 381 19.04 12.81 -2.07
CA HIS A 381 18.07 13.57 -1.28
C HIS A 381 17.77 14.91 -1.96
N LEU A 382 16.52 15.09 -2.37
CA LEU A 382 16.05 16.17 -3.24
C LEU A 382 14.95 17.00 -2.55
N GLY A 383 15.30 18.20 -2.09
CA GLY A 383 14.40 19.13 -1.42
C GLY A 383 13.79 20.12 -2.40
N LEU A 384 12.55 19.88 -2.84
CA LEU A 384 11.88 20.77 -3.80
C LEU A 384 11.51 22.13 -3.18
N THR A 385 11.57 23.19 -3.99
CA THR A 385 11.05 24.50 -3.60
C THR A 385 9.51 24.50 -3.67
N ARG A 386 8.85 25.26 -2.77
CA ARG A 386 7.38 25.22 -2.60
C ARG A 386 6.63 25.91 -3.75
N THR A 387 6.36 25.15 -4.81
CA THR A 387 5.57 25.60 -5.98
C THR A 387 4.21 24.90 -6.11
N CYS A 388 3.90 23.95 -5.24
CA CYS A 388 2.90 22.90 -5.47
C CYS A 388 1.78 22.89 -4.41
N ALA A 389 0.63 22.29 -4.75
CA ALA A 389 -0.45 22.02 -3.78
C ALA A 389 -0.23 20.72 -2.97
N PHE A 390 0.72 19.89 -3.38
CA PHE A 390 1.23 18.72 -2.65
C PHE A 390 2.70 18.95 -2.31
N GLU A 391 3.12 18.75 -1.07
CA GLU A 391 4.52 18.84 -0.68
C GLU A 391 5.11 17.43 -0.48
N PRO A 392 5.75 16.83 -1.51
CA PRO A 392 6.27 15.47 -1.40
C PRO A 392 7.35 15.40 -0.30
N HIS A 393 7.23 14.42 0.58
CA HIS A 393 8.19 14.08 1.63
C HIS A 393 8.43 12.57 1.60
N CYS A 394 9.54 12.10 2.16
CA CYS A 394 9.86 10.67 2.21
C CYS A 394 9.77 10.11 3.63
N VAL A 395 9.03 9.01 3.82
CA VAL A 395 8.94 8.30 5.10
C VAL A 395 10.02 7.23 5.20
N ILE A 396 10.96 7.42 6.12
CA ILE A 396 12.03 6.45 6.39
C ILE A 396 11.56 5.49 7.47
N PHE A 397 11.31 4.23 7.11
CA PHE A 397 10.98 3.17 8.06
C PHE A 397 12.25 2.45 8.50
N CYS A 398 12.62 2.61 9.76
CA CYS A 398 13.71 1.87 10.39
C CYS A 398 13.19 0.58 11.04
N GLY A 399 14.01 -0.47 11.05
CA GLY A 399 13.71 -1.71 11.77
C GLY A 399 14.90 -2.68 11.78
N PRO A 400 14.96 -3.61 12.76
CA PRO A 400 16.11 -4.50 12.91
C PRO A 400 16.28 -5.47 11.73
N VAL A 401 15.18 -5.87 11.08
CA VAL A 401 15.16 -6.80 9.94
C VAL A 401 14.11 -6.39 8.90
N HIS A 402 14.31 -6.80 7.64
CA HIS A 402 13.45 -6.44 6.50
C HIS A 402 11.96 -6.65 6.74
N GLY A 403 11.57 -7.79 7.34
CA GLY A 403 10.17 -8.09 7.61
C GLY A 403 9.47 -7.06 8.51
N VAL A 404 10.20 -6.41 9.43
CA VAL A 404 9.64 -5.35 10.30
C VAL A 404 9.43 -4.06 9.50
N THR A 405 10.41 -3.63 8.70
CA THR A 405 10.28 -2.42 7.86
C THR A 405 9.20 -2.59 6.80
N GLU A 406 9.11 -3.77 6.17
CA GLU A 406 8.08 -4.09 5.19
C GLU A 406 6.68 -4.15 5.82
N GLN A 407 6.55 -4.73 7.03
CA GLN A 407 5.29 -4.74 7.77
C GLN A 407 4.86 -3.32 8.18
N HIS A 408 5.79 -2.43 8.54
CA HIS A 408 5.50 -1.04 8.87
C HIS A 408 5.08 -0.23 7.63
N ALA A 409 5.82 -0.33 6.51
CA ALA A 409 5.46 0.34 5.26
C ALA A 409 4.11 -0.14 4.71
N SER A 410 3.86 -1.46 4.72
CA SER A 410 2.59 -2.05 4.29
C SER A 410 1.42 -1.61 5.16
N ALA A 411 1.62 -1.47 6.48
CA ALA A 411 0.59 -0.95 7.38
C ALA A 411 0.36 0.55 7.17
N PHE A 412 1.41 1.34 6.94
CA PHE A 412 1.31 2.79 6.73
C PHE A 412 0.52 3.11 5.45
N HIS A 413 0.85 2.49 4.31
CA HIS A 413 0.08 2.65 3.07
C HIS A 413 -1.40 2.24 3.27
N GLY A 414 -1.64 1.10 3.91
CA GLY A 414 -3.00 0.67 4.22
C GLY A 414 -3.76 1.64 5.14
N ALA A 415 -3.07 2.40 6.00
CA ALA A 415 -3.67 3.45 6.81
C ALA A 415 -4.13 4.64 5.94
N PHE A 416 -3.33 5.08 4.97
CA PHE A 416 -3.72 6.16 4.05
C PHE A 416 -4.90 5.79 3.15
N LYS A 417 -4.97 4.53 2.70
CA LYS A 417 -6.17 3.97 2.03
C LYS A 417 -7.40 3.99 2.93
N MET A 418 -7.26 3.61 4.19
CA MET A 418 -8.35 3.65 5.18
C MET A 418 -8.82 5.09 5.46
N LEU A 419 -7.89 6.04 5.60
CA LEU A 419 -8.20 7.46 5.77
C LEU A 419 -8.94 8.05 4.57
N GLN A 420 -8.54 7.71 3.34
CA GLN A 420 -9.26 8.12 2.13
C GLN A 420 -10.73 7.65 2.13
N GLN A 421 -11.05 6.51 2.75
CA GLN A 421 -12.43 6.04 2.85
C GLN A 421 -13.29 6.86 3.82
N LEU A 422 -12.70 7.65 4.72
CA LEU A 422 -13.46 8.58 5.59
C LEU A 422 -14.10 9.70 4.77
N PHE A 423 -13.48 10.11 3.67
CA PHE A 423 -13.98 11.16 2.79
C PHE A 423 -15.06 10.69 1.80
N LYS A 424 -15.45 9.41 1.85
CA LYS A 424 -16.49 8.83 0.99
C LYS A 424 -17.85 8.81 1.68
N ALA A 425 -18.88 9.00 0.88
CA ALA A 425 -20.28 8.95 1.28
C ALA A 425 -21.00 7.80 0.56
N VAL A 426 -22.22 7.48 0.99
CA VAL A 426 -23.15 6.56 0.32
C VAL A 426 -24.53 7.19 0.28
N ASP A 427 -25.06 7.41 -0.91
CA ASP A 427 -26.42 7.90 -1.15
C ASP A 427 -27.40 6.75 -1.40
N LEU A 428 -28.67 6.96 -1.03
CA LEU A 428 -29.79 6.18 -1.55
C LEU A 428 -29.98 6.60 -3.02
N SER A 429 -29.62 5.73 -3.97
CA SER A 429 -29.91 5.95 -5.38
C SER A 429 -31.43 5.89 -5.62
N ASP A 430 -32.03 6.98 -6.10
CA ASP A 430 -33.46 7.02 -6.41
C ASP A 430 -33.84 5.97 -7.46
N GLY A 431 -34.71 5.04 -7.05
CA GLY A 431 -35.35 4.08 -7.95
C GLY A 431 -36.53 4.70 -8.69
N CYS A 432 -36.26 5.70 -9.54
CA CYS A 432 -37.25 6.40 -10.35
C CYS A 432 -37.01 6.19 -11.86
N GLU A 433 -38.09 6.18 -12.62
CA GLU A 433 -38.11 5.73 -14.02
C GLU A 433 -37.53 6.75 -14.99
N ALA A 434 -36.96 6.29 -16.11
CA ALA A 434 -36.38 7.14 -17.12
C ALA A 434 -37.45 7.89 -17.94
N GLN A 435 -37.30 9.21 -18.02
CA GLN A 435 -37.93 10.08 -19.02
C GLN A 435 -36.87 11.04 -19.60
N PRO A 436 -37.03 11.53 -20.84
CA PRO A 436 -35.90 11.99 -21.65
C PRO A 436 -35.28 13.33 -21.21
N GLU A 437 -33.96 13.41 -21.34
CA GLU A 437 -33.17 14.61 -21.03
C GLU A 437 -33.43 15.77 -22.01
N ASN A 438 -33.25 16.99 -21.50
CA ASN A 438 -33.23 18.21 -22.30
C ASN A 438 -31.80 18.80 -22.24
N PRO A 439 -31.03 18.79 -23.33
CA PRO A 439 -29.59 19.02 -23.24
C PRO A 439 -29.23 20.50 -23.19
N ASN A 440 -28.85 21.02 -22.01
CA ASN A 440 -27.90 22.13 -21.81
C ASN A 440 -27.66 22.46 -20.33
N ASN A 441 -26.69 21.80 -19.68
CA ASN A 441 -25.83 22.41 -18.64
C ASN A 441 -24.69 21.46 -18.23
N THR A 442 -23.44 21.91 -18.36
CA THR A 442 -22.23 21.13 -18.07
C THR A 442 -21.62 21.49 -16.72
N SER A 443 -22.18 20.95 -15.63
CA SER A 443 -21.52 20.89 -14.31
C SER A 443 -21.08 19.45 -14.00
N LYS A 444 -19.84 19.27 -13.53
CA LYS A 444 -19.24 17.94 -13.31
C LYS A 444 -19.76 17.31 -12.01
N ALA A 445 -20.87 16.60 -12.08
CA ALA A 445 -21.27 15.66 -11.03
C ALA A 445 -20.28 14.49 -10.95
N VAL A 446 -19.79 14.17 -9.75
CA VAL A 446 -18.90 13.01 -9.52
C VAL A 446 -19.77 11.75 -9.46
N HIS A 447 -20.14 11.22 -10.62
CA HIS A 447 -20.86 9.97 -10.73
C HIS A 447 -19.98 8.79 -10.27
N CYS A 448 -20.23 8.28 -9.07
CA CYS A 448 -19.81 6.92 -8.67
C CYS A 448 -20.70 5.90 -9.40
N SER A 449 -20.56 5.81 -10.72
CA SER A 449 -21.21 4.77 -11.50
C SER A 449 -20.53 3.42 -11.21
N TRP A 450 -21.33 2.41 -10.87
CA TRP A 450 -20.92 1.01 -11.01
C TRP A 450 -20.94 0.64 -12.49
N GLN A 451 -20.13 1.33 -13.30
CA GLN A 451 -19.86 0.87 -14.66
C GLN A 451 -19.19 -0.50 -14.59
N GLN A 452 -19.73 -1.43 -15.37
CA GLN A 452 -19.07 -2.69 -15.64
C GLN A 452 -17.78 -2.38 -16.42
N SER A 453 -16.65 -2.30 -15.72
CA SER A 453 -15.33 -2.23 -16.32
C SER A 453 -15.01 -3.57 -16.98
N ALA A 454 -15.60 -3.78 -18.16
CA ALA A 454 -15.23 -4.81 -19.13
C ALA A 454 -13.86 -4.49 -19.78
N THR A 455 -12.92 -3.95 -19.00
CA THR A 455 -11.53 -3.84 -19.37
C THR A 455 -10.98 -5.25 -19.43
N GLN A 456 -10.62 -5.72 -20.62
CA GLN A 456 -9.84 -6.95 -20.76
C GLN A 456 -8.42 -6.70 -20.25
N GLN A 457 -8.24 -6.69 -18.92
CA GLN A 457 -6.95 -7.06 -18.36
C GLN A 457 -6.69 -8.50 -18.78
N LYS A 458 -5.84 -8.66 -19.79
CA LYS A 458 -5.25 -9.96 -20.14
C LYS A 458 -4.69 -10.55 -18.85
N PHE A 459 -5.16 -11.73 -18.47
CA PHE A 459 -4.40 -12.58 -17.59
C PHE A 459 -3.05 -12.83 -18.25
N ILE A 460 -1.99 -12.21 -17.71
CA ILE A 460 -0.61 -12.59 -18.05
C ILE A 460 -0.37 -13.94 -17.37
N MET A 461 -0.82 -14.99 -18.04
CA MET A 461 -0.34 -16.33 -17.83
C MET A 461 1.03 -16.38 -18.51
N GLU A 462 2.09 -16.46 -17.70
CA GLU A 462 3.46 -16.61 -18.20
C GLU A 462 3.57 -17.86 -19.06
N ASN A 463 3.59 -17.66 -20.37
CA ASN A 463 3.77 -18.70 -21.37
C ASN A 463 5.02 -18.34 -22.18
N ILE A 464 6.09 -19.09 -21.94
CA ILE A 464 7.28 -19.10 -22.80
C ILE A 464 6.82 -19.53 -24.19
N SER A 465 7.15 -18.75 -25.22
CA SER A 465 6.92 -19.11 -26.62
C SER A 465 8.16 -18.81 -27.45
N CYS A 466 8.86 -19.87 -27.86
CA CYS A 466 10.03 -19.77 -28.74
C CYS A 466 9.62 -19.29 -30.14
N ASN A 467 10.50 -18.52 -30.78
CA ASN A 467 10.36 -18.19 -32.20
C ASN A 467 10.50 -19.45 -33.06
N ARG A 468 9.62 -19.62 -34.05
CA ARG A 468 9.96 -20.23 -35.35
C ARG A 468 9.29 -19.44 -36.46
N GLU A 469 10.10 -18.86 -37.32
CA GLU A 469 9.66 -18.20 -38.54
C GLU A 469 9.15 -19.24 -39.54
N LYS A 470 8.22 -18.84 -40.42
CA LYS A 470 8.14 -19.40 -41.78
C LYS A 470 7.81 -18.31 -42.78
N VAL A 471 8.70 -18.20 -43.77
CA VAL A 471 8.62 -17.35 -44.96
C VAL A 471 7.47 -17.80 -45.86
N ASN A 472 6.84 -16.85 -46.55
CA ASN A 472 6.49 -17.04 -47.96
C ASN A 472 6.39 -15.69 -48.70
N ASP A 473 7.00 -15.65 -49.89
CA ASP A 473 7.08 -14.48 -50.78
C ASP A 473 5.84 -14.30 -51.69
N GLN A 474 5.91 -13.26 -52.55
CA GLN A 474 5.13 -13.00 -53.79
C GLN A 474 3.94 -12.01 -53.68
N GLN A 475 3.75 -11.02 -54.59
CA GLN A 475 4.65 -10.46 -55.63
C GLN A 475 4.07 -9.13 -56.22
N LEU A 476 4.87 -8.45 -57.09
CA LEU A 476 4.52 -7.32 -58.01
C LEU A 476 4.27 -5.95 -57.35
N LYS A 477 4.86 -4.79 -57.73
CA LYS A 477 5.47 -4.17 -58.95
C LYS A 477 4.54 -3.37 -59.90
N THR A 478 4.52 -2.05 -59.71
CA THR A 478 4.50 -0.92 -60.70
C THR A 478 4.50 0.41 -59.90
N SER A 479 4.96 1.58 -60.36
CA SER A 479 5.69 2.09 -61.56
C SER A 479 6.51 3.34 -61.11
N MET A 480 7.69 3.68 -61.65
CA MET A 480 7.92 4.57 -62.83
C MET A 480 6.95 5.79 -62.93
N ALA A 481 7.40 7.04 -63.16
CA ALA A 481 8.77 7.59 -63.32
C ALA A 481 8.82 9.14 -63.12
N GLU A 482 10.05 9.69 -63.05
CA GLU A 482 10.55 11.01 -63.51
C GLU A 482 9.67 12.27 -63.56
N THR A 483 10.17 13.36 -62.94
CA THR A 483 10.07 14.76 -63.47
C THR A 483 11.33 15.57 -63.09
N GLU A 484 11.76 16.52 -63.92
CA GLU A 484 13.03 17.27 -63.77
C GLU A 484 12.91 18.73 -63.22
N LYS A 485 14.08 19.32 -62.93
CA LYS A 485 14.58 20.68 -63.33
C LYS A 485 14.57 21.89 -62.37
N GLN A 486 15.74 22.57 -62.38
CA GLN A 486 16.05 24.00 -62.06
C GLN A 486 15.92 24.42 -60.57
N PHE A 487 16.77 25.27 -59.98
CA PHE A 487 17.69 26.35 -60.43
C PHE A 487 19.14 26.13 -59.90
N ILE A 488 20.23 26.33 -60.66
CA ILE A 488 20.95 27.57 -61.09
C ILE A 488 21.85 28.22 -60.00
N ASP A 489 23.17 28.24 -60.28
CA ASP A 489 24.29 29.16 -59.92
C ASP A 489 24.41 29.83 -58.52
N SER A 490 25.61 30.06 -57.93
CA SER A 490 27.04 29.79 -58.27
C SER A 490 27.93 30.13 -57.02
N SER A 491 29.28 30.26 -56.98
CA SER A 491 30.37 30.21 -57.99
C SER A 491 31.75 29.77 -57.43
N ARG A 492 32.49 30.67 -56.73
CA ARG A 492 33.95 30.64 -56.40
C ARG A 492 34.18 31.41 -55.06
N TRP A 493 35.31 31.36 -54.33
CA TRP A 493 36.76 31.41 -54.66
C TRP A 493 37.55 30.55 -53.64
N VAL A 494 38.51 29.69 -54.05
CA VAL A 494 39.97 29.91 -54.23
C VAL A 494 40.74 30.13 -52.90
N ASP A 495 41.57 29.14 -52.54
CA ASP A 495 42.91 29.13 -51.88
C ASP A 495 43.21 30.09 -50.68
N GLU A 496 44.17 29.84 -49.78
CA GLU A 496 45.42 29.08 -49.88
C GLU A 496 45.90 28.57 -48.48
N ASN A 497 46.82 27.59 -48.46
CA ASN A 497 47.57 27.12 -47.28
C ASN A 497 49.01 27.69 -47.36
N PRO A 498 49.87 27.77 -46.29
CA PRO A 498 50.12 26.67 -45.35
C PRO A 498 50.65 27.05 -43.94
N SER A 499 51.21 26.04 -43.25
CA SER A 499 52.33 26.08 -42.26
C SER A 499 52.04 26.13 -40.75
N CYS A 500 52.00 24.92 -40.18
CA CYS A 500 52.82 24.42 -39.06
C CYS A 500 53.39 25.42 -38.01
N ASN A 501 53.11 25.15 -36.73
CA ASN A 501 54.17 24.70 -35.78
C ASN A 501 53.58 24.08 -34.50
N GLN A 502 54.37 23.22 -33.85
CA GLN A 502 54.08 22.63 -32.54
C GLN A 502 54.60 23.52 -31.40
N THR A 503 54.02 23.40 -30.20
CA THR A 503 54.77 23.42 -28.93
C THR A 503 53.96 22.79 -27.81
N ASP A 504 54.57 21.90 -27.03
CA ASP A 504 54.02 21.34 -25.79
C ASP A 504 54.08 22.35 -24.64
N LEU A 505 53.22 22.20 -23.61
CA LEU A 505 53.70 21.72 -22.29
C LEU A 505 52.55 21.41 -21.30
N GLN A 506 52.71 20.25 -20.63
CA GLN A 506 52.39 19.93 -19.21
C GLN A 506 51.16 20.53 -18.49
N LYS A 507 50.39 19.63 -17.85
CA LYS A 507 49.62 19.90 -16.63
C LYS A 507 50.12 19.03 -15.47
N SER A 508 50.05 19.55 -14.24
CA SER A 508 50.51 18.90 -13.01
C SER A 508 49.35 18.32 -12.17
N SER A 509 49.62 17.16 -11.56
CA SER A 509 49.12 16.61 -10.29
C SER A 509 47.92 17.24 -9.57
N ASP A 510 46.96 16.36 -9.25
CA ASP A 510 46.30 16.14 -7.94
C ASP A 510 45.55 17.25 -7.19
N LEU A 511 44.32 16.90 -6.75
CA LEU A 511 43.97 16.86 -5.31
C LEU A 511 42.65 16.09 -5.08
N ALA A 512 42.42 15.63 -3.85
CA ALA A 512 41.28 14.78 -3.45
C ALA A 512 40.11 15.57 -2.84
N MET A 513 38.91 14.96 -2.84
CA MET A 513 37.67 15.55 -2.33
C MET A 513 37.33 15.09 -0.90
N PRO A 514 36.74 15.95 -0.05
CA PRO A 514 36.29 15.57 1.29
C PRO A 514 34.96 14.80 1.28
N ILE A 515 34.77 13.94 2.27
CA ILE A 515 33.48 13.32 2.63
C ILE A 515 33.00 13.99 3.93
N VAL A 516 31.72 14.35 4.00
CA VAL A 516 31.10 14.86 5.24
C VAL A 516 30.43 13.70 5.97
N GLU A 517 31.14 13.14 6.94
CA GLU A 517 30.52 12.37 8.01
C GLU A 517 30.00 13.34 9.08
N LEU A 518 28.89 13.00 9.75
CA LEU A 518 28.35 13.75 10.88
C LEU A 518 28.56 12.94 12.15
N GLU A 519 29.54 13.34 12.94
CA GLU A 519 29.92 12.67 14.18
C GLU A 519 28.83 12.76 15.26
N SER A 520 28.85 11.80 16.18
CA SER A 520 28.08 11.82 17.41
C SER A 520 29.02 11.72 18.61
N ASP A 521 29.20 12.83 19.34
CA ASP A 521 30.05 12.88 20.54
C ASP A 521 29.56 11.93 21.63
N PHE A 522 30.43 11.01 22.07
CA PHE A 522 30.77 10.83 23.49
C PHE A 522 32.05 10.00 23.65
N MET A 523 33.04 10.56 24.34
CA MET A 523 34.35 9.95 24.62
C MET A 523 34.35 9.02 25.84
N PHE A 524 35.13 7.92 25.81
CA PHE A 524 36.37 7.85 26.62
C PHE A 524 37.34 6.69 26.32
N SER A 525 38.62 6.92 26.65
CA SER A 525 39.73 5.96 26.89
C SER A 525 40.10 4.96 25.78
N ALA A 526 41.21 5.26 25.11
CA ALA A 526 41.99 4.31 24.32
C ALA A 526 42.74 3.27 25.16
N LEU A 527 43.17 2.18 24.52
CA LEU A 527 44.45 1.53 24.79
C LEU A 527 45.09 1.09 23.45
N SER A 528 46.42 1.19 23.39
CA SER A 528 47.24 0.91 22.20
C SER A 528 47.93 -0.45 22.30
N ASP A 529 48.16 -1.12 21.15
CA ASP A 529 49.53 -1.30 20.66
C ASP A 529 49.59 -1.66 19.15
N ARG A 530 50.80 -1.90 18.63
CA ARG A 530 51.17 -1.93 17.21
C ARG A 530 51.20 -3.34 16.60
N GLY A 531 50.58 -3.47 15.43
CA GLY A 531 51.32 -3.74 14.19
C GLY A 531 51.86 -5.16 13.88
N SER A 532 52.59 -5.20 12.75
CA SER A 532 53.20 -6.36 12.07
C SER A 532 52.25 -7.36 11.38
N SER A 533 52.77 -7.96 10.31
CA SER A 533 52.10 -8.83 9.35
C SER A 533 52.76 -10.21 9.30
N VAL A 534 52.20 -11.14 8.49
CA VAL A 534 52.87 -12.23 7.71
C VAL A 534 52.20 -13.63 7.82
N ARG A 535 51.77 -14.13 6.64
CA ARG A 535 51.58 -15.53 6.15
C ARG A 535 50.72 -16.57 6.89
N GLU A 536 49.76 -17.11 6.13
CA GLU A 536 49.56 -18.53 5.76
C GLU A 536 50.18 -19.65 6.65
N LEU A 537 49.37 -20.65 7.03
CA LEU A 537 49.42 -21.99 6.37
C LEU A 537 48.20 -22.93 6.64
N GLN A 538 47.70 -23.50 5.55
CA GLN A 538 46.94 -24.75 5.26
C GLN A 538 46.42 -25.77 6.35
N LYS A 539 45.26 -26.39 6.00
CA LYS A 539 44.73 -27.76 6.31
C LYS A 539 44.16 -28.07 7.72
N LEU A 540 42.84 -28.31 7.93
CA LEU A 540 41.98 -29.48 7.61
C LEU A 540 42.40 -30.83 8.27
N PRO A 541 41.47 -31.78 8.64
CA PRO A 541 39.99 -31.72 8.70
C PRO A 541 39.31 -32.49 9.90
N LEU A 542 37.96 -32.59 9.88
CA LEU A 542 37.08 -33.54 10.63
C LEU A 542 36.96 -33.30 12.17
N LYS A 543 35.93 -33.76 12.90
CA LYS A 543 34.81 -34.69 12.61
C LYS A 543 33.56 -34.37 13.47
N CYS A 544 32.35 -34.54 12.95
CA CYS A 544 31.11 -34.41 13.74
C CYS A 544 30.84 -35.63 14.64
N LYS A 545 30.14 -35.43 15.76
CA LYS A 545 29.33 -36.45 16.44
C LYS A 545 28.05 -35.85 17.03
N HIS A 546 26.90 -36.45 16.70
CA HIS A 546 25.70 -36.39 17.53
C HIS A 546 25.91 -37.17 18.84
N PRO A 547 25.03 -36.97 19.83
CA PRO A 547 24.07 -38.04 20.10
C PRO A 547 22.61 -37.59 19.98
N SER A 548 21.70 -38.55 20.12
CA SER A 548 20.25 -38.41 20.04
C SER A 548 19.58 -39.36 21.04
N GLU A 549 18.25 -39.23 21.15
CA GLU A 549 17.30 -40.22 21.69
C GLU A 549 17.05 -40.35 23.21
N MET A 550 15.78 -40.05 23.56
CA MET A 550 14.89 -40.85 24.42
C MET A 550 15.10 -40.79 25.97
N TRP A 551 14.06 -40.91 26.84
CA TRP A 551 12.65 -41.33 26.59
C TRP A 551 11.61 -40.86 27.64
N VAL A 552 10.34 -41.26 27.40
CA VAL A 552 9.21 -41.44 28.34
C VAL A 552 8.38 -40.22 28.80
N LYS A 553 7.07 -40.48 28.95
CA LYS A 553 5.98 -39.58 29.39
C LYS A 553 5.71 -39.77 30.89
N ASN A 554 5.05 -38.81 31.54
CA ASN A 554 3.83 -39.10 32.30
C ASN A 554 2.96 -37.86 32.58
N LYS A 555 1.71 -38.08 33.03
CA LYS A 555 0.73 -37.05 33.41
C LYS A 555 0.44 -37.12 34.91
N SER A 556 0.37 -35.98 35.61
CA SER A 556 -0.53 -35.76 36.77
C SER A 556 -0.36 -34.36 37.40
N GLU A 557 -1.45 -33.59 37.47
CA GLU A 557 -1.73 -32.69 38.60
C GLU A 557 -2.49 -33.49 39.69
N PRO A 558 -2.94 -32.95 40.86
CA PRO A 558 -2.82 -31.59 41.45
C PRO A 558 -2.40 -31.57 42.97
N VAL A 559 -2.69 -30.45 43.68
CA VAL A 559 -3.04 -30.34 45.14
C VAL A 559 -2.08 -29.60 46.14
N VAL A 560 -2.31 -28.27 46.31
CA VAL A 560 -2.68 -27.52 47.56
C VAL A 560 -1.67 -27.20 48.72
N ASN A 561 -1.61 -25.88 49.06
CA ASN A 561 -1.43 -25.16 50.36
C ASN A 561 -0.07 -24.89 51.12
N ASN A 562 0.23 -23.57 51.23
CA ASN A 562 0.34 -22.73 52.46
C ASN A 562 1.63 -22.50 53.32
N HIS A 563 1.67 -21.27 53.88
CA HIS A 563 2.37 -20.74 55.10
C HIS A 563 3.88 -20.39 54.99
N ARG A 564 4.50 -19.42 55.72
CA ARG A 564 4.09 -18.27 56.60
C ARG A 564 5.30 -17.27 56.71
N ILE A 565 5.15 -15.93 56.64
CA ILE A 565 5.06 -14.87 57.71
C ILE A 565 6.39 -14.57 58.50
N CYS A 566 6.60 -13.29 58.89
CA CYS A 566 7.58 -12.64 59.82
C CYS A 566 8.86 -11.96 59.24
N ASN A 567 9.40 -10.83 59.78
CA ASN A 567 8.87 -9.63 60.51
C ASN A 567 9.97 -8.53 60.67
N ASP A 568 9.59 -7.25 60.88
CA ASP A 568 10.18 -6.16 61.74
C ASP A 568 11.70 -5.76 61.75
N ALA A 569 12.17 -4.58 62.23
CA ALA A 569 11.66 -3.17 62.33
C ALA A 569 12.73 -2.17 62.91
N MET A 570 12.64 -0.86 62.57
CA MET A 570 13.10 0.35 63.35
C MET A 570 14.62 0.51 63.71
N THR A 571 15.23 1.63 64.16
CA THR A 571 14.98 3.10 64.48
C THR A 571 16.39 3.80 64.59
N ALA A 572 16.66 5.11 64.79
CA ALA A 572 16.08 6.45 64.53
C ALA A 572 17.14 7.55 64.93
N ILE A 573 16.75 8.82 65.20
CA ILE A 573 17.54 9.96 65.77
C ILE A 573 18.55 10.60 64.77
N GLU A 574 18.34 11.76 64.11
CA GLU A 574 18.02 13.16 64.53
C GLU A 574 19.26 14.03 64.93
N ASN A 575 19.30 15.37 64.75
CA ASN A 575 18.26 16.34 64.35
C ASN A 575 18.70 17.19 63.09
N THR A 576 18.65 18.53 62.89
CA THR A 576 18.34 19.74 63.70
C THR A 576 17.84 20.92 62.80
N SER A 577 17.84 22.16 63.29
CA SER A 577 17.25 23.41 62.76
C SER A 577 18.25 24.34 62.03
N THR A 578 17.94 25.36 61.21
CA THR A 578 16.74 25.97 60.52
C THR A 578 17.27 27.11 59.61
N SER A 579 16.62 27.72 58.60
CA SER A 579 15.41 27.52 57.76
C SER A 579 15.55 28.41 56.50
N VAL A 580 14.63 28.50 55.53
CA VAL A 580 13.48 29.45 55.46
C VAL A 580 12.66 29.12 54.18
N VAL A 581 11.32 29.08 54.28
CA VAL A 581 10.28 29.23 53.21
C VAL A 581 10.51 28.53 51.83
N SER A 582 9.67 27.61 51.34
CA SER A 582 8.42 27.05 51.90
C SER A 582 7.95 25.75 51.22
N LYS A 583 7.34 24.86 52.03
CA LYS A 583 6.38 23.80 51.65
C LYS A 583 6.78 22.85 50.50
N GLN A 584 7.70 21.92 50.79
CA GLN A 584 7.49 20.54 50.35
C GLN A 584 6.43 19.86 51.22
N LEU A 585 5.74 18.85 50.68
CA LEU A 585 5.35 17.66 51.45
C LEU A 585 5.09 16.48 50.50
N ASN A 586 6.04 15.55 50.42
CA ASN A 586 5.87 14.28 49.71
C ASN A 586 5.04 13.31 50.57
N ALA A 587 4.03 12.66 50.00
CA ALA A 587 3.30 11.60 50.68
C ALA A 587 2.71 10.55 49.73
N ALA A 588 2.80 9.29 50.20
CA ALA A 588 1.96 8.14 49.88
C ALA A 588 1.95 7.55 48.45
N LYS A 589 1.74 6.22 48.43
CA LYS A 589 1.27 5.46 47.28
C LYS A 589 -0.20 5.83 47.03
N GLU A 590 -0.56 6.24 45.83
CA GLU A 590 -1.96 6.22 45.37
C GLU A 590 -2.12 5.39 44.10
N TYR A 591 -3.37 4.96 43.90
CA TYR A 591 -3.83 4.16 42.77
C TYR A 591 -3.61 4.87 41.42
N TRP A 592 -3.36 4.07 40.37
CA TRP A 592 -3.63 4.49 38.99
C TRP A 592 -5.10 4.88 38.84
N LYS A 593 -5.37 6.19 38.86
CA LYS A 593 -6.64 6.76 38.38
C LYS A 593 -6.54 6.91 36.86
N PRO A 594 -7.45 6.32 36.06
CA PRO A 594 -7.51 6.61 34.63
C PRO A 594 -7.87 8.08 34.43
N GLY A 595 -7.07 8.80 33.65
CA GLY A 595 -7.28 10.22 33.41
C GLY A 595 -8.50 10.47 32.52
N ASN A 596 -9.62 10.88 33.13
CA ASN A 596 -10.84 11.27 32.43
C ASN A 596 -10.70 12.62 31.69
N HIS A 597 -9.83 12.68 30.68
CA HIS A 597 -9.85 13.74 29.68
C HIS A 597 -10.82 13.37 28.55
N ILE A 598 -12.11 13.30 28.91
CA ILE A 598 -13.19 13.15 27.94
C ILE A 598 -13.39 14.50 27.25
N VAL A 599 -12.79 14.67 26.06
CA VAL A 599 -13.22 15.70 25.13
C VAL A 599 -14.66 15.34 24.70
N PRO A 600 -15.66 16.22 24.87
CA PRO A 600 -17.04 15.89 24.58
C PRO A 600 -17.28 15.89 23.06
N PHE A 601 -17.17 14.72 22.44
CA PHE A 601 -17.58 14.51 21.05
C PHE A 601 -19.04 14.97 20.87
N LYS A 602 -19.25 15.90 19.93
CA LYS A 602 -20.58 16.39 19.58
C LYS A 602 -21.29 15.33 18.74
N TYR A 603 -22.15 14.54 19.38
CA TYR A 603 -23.27 13.89 18.71
C TYR A 603 -24.10 14.94 17.94
N GLU A 604 -24.71 14.56 16.81
CA GLU A 604 -25.61 15.44 16.08
C GLU A 604 -26.78 15.88 16.99
N LYS A 605 -26.72 17.12 17.48
CA LYS A 605 -27.86 17.74 18.14
C LYS A 605 -28.88 18.08 17.07
N SER A 606 -30.07 17.51 17.18
CA SER A 606 -31.24 17.89 16.39
C SER A 606 -31.52 19.39 16.53
N TYR A 607 -31.04 20.20 15.59
CA TYR A 607 -31.34 21.63 15.51
C TYR A 607 -32.80 21.82 15.10
N LYS A 608 -33.54 22.64 15.84
CA LYS A 608 -34.94 22.94 15.54
C LYS A 608 -35.05 23.84 14.32
N HIS A 609 -35.73 23.35 13.29
CA HIS A 609 -36.29 24.07 12.14
C HIS A 609 -35.50 25.27 11.59
N THR A 610 -34.67 25.01 10.58
CA THR A 610 -34.49 25.94 9.45
C THR A 610 -34.22 25.12 8.19
N VAL A 611 -35.14 25.20 7.22
CA VAL A 611 -35.11 24.58 5.87
C VAL A 611 -34.31 23.26 5.75
N GLN A 612 -34.99 22.12 5.95
CA GLN A 612 -34.39 20.81 5.67
C GLN A 612 -34.16 20.63 4.16
N SER A 613 -32.90 20.68 3.74
CA SER A 613 -32.48 19.95 2.54
C SER A 613 -32.44 18.46 2.90
N TYR A 614 -33.28 17.66 2.25
CA TYR A 614 -33.32 16.21 2.46
C TYR A 614 -32.04 15.58 1.87
N THR A 615 -31.08 15.27 2.73
CA THR A 615 -29.88 14.52 2.34
C THR A 615 -30.17 13.03 2.37
N ASN A 616 -30.36 12.43 1.19
CA ASN A 616 -30.62 11.00 0.94
C ASN A 616 -29.42 10.08 1.31
N LEU A 617 -28.55 10.52 2.21
CA LEU A 617 -27.30 9.85 2.60
C LEU A 617 -27.55 8.70 3.59
N VAL A 618 -27.17 7.49 3.16
CA VAL A 618 -27.02 6.28 3.99
C VAL A 618 -25.82 6.43 4.92
N ILE A 619 -24.70 6.94 4.40
CA ILE A 619 -23.46 7.18 5.15
C ILE A 619 -22.92 8.55 4.75
N GLN A 620 -22.79 9.45 5.72
CA GLN A 620 -22.15 10.75 5.52
C GLN A 620 -20.63 10.60 5.60
N ALA A 621 -19.89 11.36 4.77
CA ALA A 621 -18.43 11.44 4.88
C ALA A 621 -18.03 11.88 6.31
N GLY A 622 -17.01 11.24 6.87
CA GLY A 622 -16.56 11.41 8.25
C GLY A 622 -17.23 10.48 9.27
N SER A 623 -18.20 9.64 8.86
CA SER A 623 -18.88 8.71 9.78
C SER A 623 -17.91 7.67 10.37
N VAL A 624 -17.73 7.71 11.70
CA VAL A 624 -16.92 6.77 12.49
C VAL A 624 -17.70 6.17 13.65
N LEU A 625 -17.27 5.00 14.11
CA LEU A 625 -17.76 4.32 15.31
C LEU A 625 -16.59 4.01 16.25
N SER A 626 -16.90 3.70 17.51
CA SER A 626 -15.92 3.17 18.45
C SER A 626 -15.57 1.71 18.14
N VAL A 627 -14.29 1.37 18.30
CA VAL A 627 -13.78 0.01 18.06
C VAL A 627 -14.26 -1.01 19.11
N GLY A 628 -13.92 -2.29 18.86
CA GLY A 628 -14.26 -3.41 19.74
C GLY A 628 -15.42 -4.28 19.24
N GLY A 629 -15.78 -4.16 17.95
CA GLY A 629 -16.86 -4.94 17.33
C GLY A 629 -18.26 -4.33 17.48
N ASN A 630 -18.35 -3.04 17.80
CA ASN A 630 -19.61 -2.35 18.05
C ASN A 630 -20.47 -2.25 16.78
N PHE A 631 -19.86 -2.02 15.60
CA PHE A 631 -20.58 -2.09 14.32
C PHE A 631 -21.25 -3.45 14.11
N GLU A 632 -20.52 -4.54 14.34
CA GLU A 632 -21.02 -5.90 14.16
C GLU A 632 -22.12 -6.28 15.18
N ILE A 633 -22.06 -5.72 16.40
CA ILE A 633 -23.12 -5.88 17.42
C ILE A 633 -24.37 -5.05 17.08
N LEU A 634 -24.20 -3.79 16.64
CA LEU A 634 -25.29 -2.92 16.18
C LEU A 634 -26.04 -3.56 15.01
N LEU A 635 -25.30 -3.92 13.96
CA LEU A 635 -25.88 -4.48 12.75
C LEU A 635 -26.57 -5.81 13.03
N HIS A 636 -26.00 -6.68 13.88
CA HIS A 636 -26.69 -7.88 14.37
C HIS A 636 -28.02 -7.56 15.07
N TYR A 637 -28.04 -6.60 16.01
CA TYR A 637 -29.23 -6.26 16.79
C TYR A 637 -30.37 -5.78 15.91
N TYR A 638 -30.10 -4.84 15.00
CA TYR A 638 -31.13 -4.28 14.11
C TYR A 638 -31.55 -5.28 13.03
N LEU A 639 -30.64 -6.11 12.50
CA LEU A 639 -31.01 -7.21 11.60
C LEU A 639 -31.92 -8.25 12.25
N HIS A 640 -31.65 -8.61 13.52
CA HIS A 640 -32.49 -9.54 14.26
C HIS A 640 -33.85 -8.93 14.65
N SER A 641 -33.93 -7.61 14.83
CA SER A 641 -35.21 -6.90 14.96
C SER A 641 -35.99 -6.88 13.65
N TYR A 642 -35.34 -6.53 12.54
CA TYR A 642 -35.93 -6.54 11.19
C TYR A 642 -36.43 -7.93 10.80
N ALA A 643 -35.64 -8.98 11.04
CA ALA A 643 -36.01 -10.37 10.73
C ALA A 643 -37.27 -10.84 11.47
N LYS A 644 -37.58 -10.29 12.66
CA LYS A 644 -38.83 -10.59 13.39
C LYS A 644 -40.05 -9.87 12.84
N GLN A 645 -39.86 -8.80 12.07
CA GLN A 645 -40.92 -7.97 11.48
C GLN A 645 -41.13 -8.28 10.00
N CYS A 646 -40.13 -8.84 9.33
CA CYS A 646 -40.16 -9.17 7.91
C CYS A 646 -41.14 -10.32 7.61
N GLN A 647 -42.11 -10.07 6.73
CA GLN A 647 -43.10 -11.08 6.31
C GLN A 647 -42.55 -12.05 5.24
N GLN A 648 -41.39 -11.77 4.66
CA GLN A 648 -40.79 -12.61 3.61
C GLN A 648 -39.86 -13.67 4.24
N PRO A 649 -40.17 -14.98 4.15
CA PRO A 649 -39.43 -16.00 4.88
C PRO A 649 -38.00 -16.21 4.35
N LYS A 650 -37.79 -16.12 3.03
CA LYS A 650 -36.45 -16.20 2.40
C LYS A 650 -35.52 -15.09 2.93
N ILE A 651 -36.02 -13.86 2.97
CA ILE A 651 -35.30 -12.70 3.52
C ILE A 651 -35.07 -12.81 5.03
N THR A 652 -36.07 -13.26 5.79
CA THR A 652 -35.97 -13.47 7.25
C THR A 652 -34.83 -14.43 7.60
N VAL A 653 -34.74 -15.55 6.87
CA VAL A 653 -33.68 -16.55 7.04
C VAL A 653 -32.30 -15.98 6.67
N ILE A 654 -32.18 -15.26 5.55
CA ILE A 654 -30.91 -14.64 5.12
C ILE A 654 -30.43 -13.56 6.11
N SER A 655 -31.33 -12.68 6.55
CA SER A 655 -31.04 -11.66 7.58
C SER A 655 -30.55 -12.28 8.88
N THR A 656 -31.11 -13.43 9.28
CA THR A 656 -30.70 -14.18 10.48
C THR A 656 -29.29 -14.77 10.32
N VAL A 657 -28.96 -15.37 9.17
CA VAL A 657 -27.61 -15.89 8.87
C VAL A 657 -26.57 -14.78 8.94
N ILE A 658 -26.87 -13.61 8.37
CA ILE A 658 -25.96 -12.47 8.34
C ILE A 658 -25.77 -11.92 9.76
N ALA A 659 -26.85 -11.78 10.54
CA ALA A 659 -26.78 -11.39 11.95
C ALA A 659 -25.92 -12.35 12.78
N ASP A 660 -26.09 -13.67 12.64
CA ASP A 660 -25.29 -14.66 13.40
C ASP A 660 -23.82 -14.70 12.97
N ALA A 661 -23.54 -14.52 11.67
CA ALA A 661 -22.19 -14.47 11.14
C ALA A 661 -21.41 -13.23 11.63
N LEU A 662 -22.06 -12.05 11.70
CA LEU A 662 -21.47 -10.80 12.19
C LEU A 662 -20.88 -10.96 13.61
N LEU A 663 -21.61 -11.63 14.51
CA LEU A 663 -21.14 -11.86 15.88
C LEU A 663 -19.87 -12.72 15.98
N SER A 664 -19.44 -13.40 14.92
CA SER A 664 -18.17 -14.14 14.94
C SER A 664 -16.96 -13.24 15.23
N ILE A 665 -17.01 -11.98 14.82
CA ILE A 665 -15.93 -11.00 14.99
C ILE A 665 -15.75 -10.60 16.46
N PRO A 666 -16.74 -10.03 17.18
CA PRO A 666 -16.61 -9.78 18.61
C PRO A 666 -16.39 -11.06 19.44
N LYS A 667 -16.95 -12.21 19.04
CA LYS A 667 -16.66 -13.51 19.69
C LYS A 667 -15.18 -13.91 19.62
N ILE A 668 -14.44 -13.47 18.60
CA ILE A 668 -12.98 -13.68 18.50
C ILE A 668 -12.23 -12.60 19.30
N LEU A 669 -12.61 -11.32 19.18
CA LEU A 669 -11.96 -10.20 19.87
C LEU A 669 -11.97 -10.37 21.41
N TYR A 670 -13.09 -10.83 21.97
CA TYR A 670 -13.27 -11.05 23.42
C TYR A 670 -13.00 -12.51 23.87
N ARG A 671 -12.26 -13.31 23.08
CA ARG A 671 -11.99 -14.73 23.40
C ARG A 671 -11.02 -14.92 24.58
N THR A 672 -10.17 -13.94 24.88
CA THR A 672 -9.07 -14.04 25.87
C THR A 672 -9.26 -13.13 27.10
N THR A 673 -10.37 -12.41 27.20
CA THR A 673 -10.65 -11.42 28.25
C THR A 673 -11.48 -12.02 29.39
N LYS A 674 -10.83 -12.37 30.51
CA LYS A 674 -11.51 -12.85 31.73
C LYS A 674 -12.52 -11.83 32.31
N GLU A 675 -12.18 -10.54 32.27
CA GLU A 675 -12.98 -9.46 32.89
C GLU A 675 -14.02 -8.85 31.93
N ASN A 676 -13.91 -9.11 30.63
CA ASN A 676 -14.80 -8.63 29.59
C ASN A 676 -15.07 -9.76 28.59
N SER A 677 -15.80 -10.78 29.03
CA SER A 677 -16.22 -11.86 28.14
C SER A 677 -17.21 -11.35 27.08
N PHE A 678 -17.23 -11.98 25.90
CA PHE A 678 -18.18 -11.64 24.83
C PHE A 678 -19.62 -11.53 25.35
N THR A 679 -20.06 -12.48 26.17
CA THR A 679 -21.42 -12.52 26.73
C THR A 679 -21.74 -11.30 27.58
N GLN A 680 -20.81 -10.81 28.40
CA GLN A 680 -21.00 -9.62 29.23
C GLN A 680 -21.04 -8.35 28.38
N VAL A 681 -20.15 -8.21 27.39
CA VAL A 681 -20.10 -7.04 26.51
C VAL A 681 -21.37 -6.98 25.64
N TYR A 682 -21.75 -8.10 25.04
CA TYR A 682 -22.97 -8.22 24.23
C TYR A 682 -24.23 -7.95 25.07
N PHE A 683 -24.35 -8.54 26.27
CA PHE A 683 -25.48 -8.27 27.16
C PHE A 683 -25.62 -6.77 27.47
N LYS A 684 -24.55 -6.14 27.98
CA LYS A 684 -24.51 -4.68 28.25
C LYS A 684 -24.93 -3.86 27.03
N ALA A 685 -24.41 -4.20 25.84
CA ALA A 685 -24.77 -3.52 24.59
C ALA A 685 -26.26 -3.68 24.26
N THR A 686 -26.80 -4.90 24.34
CA THR A 686 -28.23 -5.14 24.07
C THR A 686 -29.16 -4.45 25.08
N SER A 687 -28.80 -4.40 26.37
CA SER A 687 -29.58 -3.66 27.38
C SER A 687 -29.54 -2.15 27.17
N ALA A 688 -28.40 -1.59 26.73
CA ALA A 688 -28.31 -0.18 26.34
C ALA A 688 -29.20 0.12 25.12
N LEU A 689 -29.14 -0.72 24.07
CA LEU A 689 -29.97 -0.57 22.88
C LEU A 689 -31.48 -0.72 23.16
N GLN A 690 -31.87 -1.62 24.08
CA GLN A 690 -33.25 -1.76 24.55
C GLN A 690 -33.76 -0.53 25.33
N THR A 691 -32.85 0.24 25.96
CA THR A 691 -33.18 1.45 26.73
C THR A 691 -32.88 2.75 25.99
N ASN A 692 -32.55 2.67 24.68
CA ASN A 692 -32.08 3.79 23.84
C ASN A 692 -30.90 4.58 24.46
N GLN A 693 -30.06 3.90 25.25
CA GLN A 693 -28.84 4.45 25.82
C GLN A 693 -27.65 4.27 24.86
N GLN A 694 -26.63 5.12 25.02
CA GLN A 694 -25.39 5.02 24.24
C GLN A 694 -24.67 3.69 24.54
N LEU A 695 -24.02 3.13 23.52
CA LEU A 695 -23.21 1.93 23.71
C LEU A 695 -22.05 2.19 24.68
N PRO A 696 -21.84 1.34 25.70
CA PRO A 696 -20.76 1.51 26.65
C PRO A 696 -19.39 1.32 25.96
N MET A 697 -18.57 2.37 26.00
CA MET A 697 -17.25 2.40 25.37
C MET A 697 -16.25 1.51 26.12
N HIS A 698 -16.05 0.28 25.64
CA HIS A 698 -15.14 -0.70 26.24
C HIS A 698 -13.69 -0.62 25.72
N GLN A 699 -13.44 0.12 24.64
CA GLN A 699 -12.12 0.32 24.04
C GLN A 699 -11.97 1.76 23.56
N GLN A 700 -10.75 2.28 23.61
CA GLN A 700 -10.38 3.61 23.12
C GLN A 700 -9.88 3.48 21.68
N GLY A 701 -10.35 4.33 20.77
CA GLY A 701 -10.07 4.26 19.33
C GLY A 701 -11.33 4.27 18.46
N LEU A 702 -11.16 4.64 17.19
CA LEU A 702 -12.26 4.83 16.23
C LEU A 702 -12.04 4.02 14.94
N GLU A 703 -13.12 3.58 14.29
CA GLU A 703 -13.14 2.85 13.02
C GLU A 703 -14.10 3.47 12.00
N SER A 704 -13.73 3.45 10.72
CA SER A 704 -14.53 4.00 9.61
C SER A 704 -15.81 3.18 9.37
N VAL A 705 -16.97 3.84 9.43
CA VAL A 705 -18.27 3.23 9.10
C VAL A 705 -18.32 2.83 7.63
N TYR A 706 -17.74 3.63 6.74
CA TYR A 706 -17.67 3.32 5.30
C TYR A 706 -16.87 2.03 5.05
N CYS A 707 -15.71 1.85 5.72
CA CYS A 707 -14.94 0.60 5.61
C CYS A 707 -15.73 -0.62 6.10
N LYS A 708 -16.51 -0.48 7.18
CA LYS A 708 -17.37 -1.54 7.74
C LYS A 708 -18.54 -1.90 6.83
N TYR A 709 -19.20 -0.90 6.25
CA TYR A 709 -20.23 -1.09 5.24
C TYR A 709 -19.67 -1.81 4.00
N GLN A 710 -18.56 -1.29 3.44
CA GLN A 710 -17.90 -1.91 2.29
C GLN A 710 -17.40 -3.32 2.58
N LEU A 711 -17.01 -3.64 3.82
CA LEU A 711 -16.66 -5.00 4.23
C LEU A 711 -17.85 -5.95 4.10
N VAL A 712 -19.01 -5.58 4.65
CA VAL A 712 -20.23 -6.40 4.53
C VAL A 712 -20.64 -6.55 3.07
N ALA A 713 -20.71 -5.45 2.31
CA ALA A 713 -21.06 -5.46 0.90
C ALA A 713 -20.08 -6.31 0.05
N SER A 714 -18.78 -6.20 0.28
CA SER A 714 -17.77 -6.96 -0.47
C SER A 714 -17.80 -8.46 -0.13
N VAL A 715 -18.10 -8.82 1.12
CA VAL A 715 -18.29 -10.23 1.55
C VAL A 715 -19.56 -10.82 0.91
N LEU A 716 -20.67 -10.09 0.93
CA LEU A 716 -21.92 -10.52 0.28
C LEU A 716 -21.75 -10.67 -1.24
N HIS A 717 -21.08 -9.72 -1.89
CA HIS A 717 -20.77 -9.79 -3.33
C HIS A 717 -19.86 -10.97 -3.69
N CYS A 718 -18.87 -11.29 -2.86
CA CYS A 718 -18.02 -12.48 -3.01
C CYS A 718 -18.84 -13.77 -2.84
N LEU A 719 -19.73 -13.81 -1.85
CA LEU A 719 -20.62 -14.95 -1.59
C LEU A 719 -21.59 -15.18 -2.76
N THR A 720 -22.25 -14.14 -3.26
CA THR A 720 -23.06 -14.17 -4.47
C THR A 720 -22.26 -14.72 -5.67
N LYS A 721 -21.05 -14.21 -5.92
CA LYS A 721 -20.17 -14.69 -7.00
C LYS A 721 -19.73 -16.15 -6.85
N LEU A 722 -19.64 -16.68 -5.63
CA LEU A 722 -19.35 -18.10 -5.40
C LEU A 722 -20.59 -18.97 -5.68
N LEU A 723 -21.77 -18.52 -5.25
CA LEU A 723 -23.03 -19.27 -5.36
C LEU A 723 -23.62 -19.31 -6.77
N THR A 724 -23.15 -18.46 -7.69
CA THR A 724 -23.52 -18.50 -9.13
C THR A 724 -22.65 -19.41 -9.98
N ILE A 725 -21.62 -20.07 -9.43
CA ILE A 725 -20.76 -20.99 -10.18
C ILE A 725 -21.44 -22.36 -10.27
N ASP A 726 -22.05 -22.67 -11.42
CA ASP A 726 -22.66 -23.99 -11.64
C ASP A 726 -21.63 -25.12 -11.84
N LEU A 727 -20.51 -24.82 -12.52
CA LEU A 727 -19.56 -25.83 -12.99
C LEU A 727 -18.12 -25.32 -13.00
N ILE A 728 -17.18 -26.16 -12.55
CA ILE A 728 -15.73 -25.92 -12.60
C ILE A 728 -15.10 -26.89 -13.59
N ILE A 729 -14.46 -26.37 -14.65
CA ILE A 729 -13.81 -27.18 -15.70
C ILE A 729 -12.29 -27.06 -15.58
N GLY A 730 -11.64 -28.16 -15.19
CA GLY A 730 -10.18 -28.30 -15.19
C GLY A 730 -9.65 -28.70 -16.57
N ILE A 731 -9.13 -27.74 -17.33
CA ILE A 731 -8.49 -27.99 -18.63
C ILE A 731 -7.01 -28.31 -18.43
N LYS A 732 -6.67 -29.60 -18.35
CA LYS A 732 -5.27 -30.04 -18.46
C LYS A 732 -4.83 -29.97 -19.92
N ARG A 733 -4.13 -28.90 -20.29
CA ARG A 733 -3.25 -28.93 -21.48
C ARG A 733 -2.11 -29.92 -21.19
N PRO A 734 -1.76 -30.84 -22.11
CA PRO A 734 -0.51 -31.56 -21.99
C PRO A 734 0.66 -30.56 -22.08
N PRO A 735 1.84 -30.84 -21.50
CA PRO A 735 3.03 -30.08 -21.82
C PRO A 735 3.25 -30.17 -23.34
N GLN A 736 3.52 -29.03 -23.98
CA GLN A 736 4.06 -29.08 -25.33
C GLN A 736 5.41 -29.78 -25.24
N LYS A 737 5.64 -30.80 -26.06
CA LYS A 737 7.01 -31.19 -26.36
C LYS A 737 7.68 -29.97 -26.98
N ILE A 738 8.74 -29.49 -26.33
CA ILE A 738 9.79 -28.80 -27.05
C ILE A 738 10.54 -29.94 -27.72
N ASP A 739 10.25 -30.16 -29.00
CA ASP A 739 11.09 -31.01 -29.83
C ASP A 739 12.34 -30.19 -30.14
N ASP A 740 13.33 -30.30 -29.25
CA ASP A 740 14.67 -29.73 -29.46
C ASP A 740 15.20 -30.23 -30.82
N PRO A 741 15.66 -29.33 -31.71
CA PRO A 741 16.28 -29.77 -32.95
C PRO A 741 17.61 -30.46 -32.60
N GLU A 742 17.73 -31.74 -32.93
CA GLU A 742 18.95 -32.52 -32.70
C GLU A 742 20.14 -31.92 -33.46
N GLU A 743 21.34 -32.09 -32.89
CA GLU A 743 22.62 -31.66 -33.47
C GLU A 743 22.95 -32.53 -34.70
N ASP A 744 22.71 -32.02 -35.92
CA ASP A 744 23.06 -32.75 -37.15
C ASP A 744 23.30 -31.80 -38.35
N LEU A 745 24.40 -31.02 -38.29
CA LEU A 745 25.32 -30.60 -39.39
C LEU A 745 26.33 -29.52 -38.97
#